data_AF-F8NV94-F1
#
_entry.id   AF-F8NV94-F1
#
_cell.length_a   1.000
_cell.length_b   1.000
_cell.length_c   1.000
_cell.angle_alpha   90.00
_cell.angle_beta   90.00
_cell.angle_gamma   90.00
#
_symmetry.space_group_name_H-M   'P 1'
#
loop_
_entity.id
_entity.type
_entity.pdbx_description
1 polymer ?
#
loop_
_entity_poly.entity_id
_entity_poly.type
_entity_poly.pdbx_seq_one_letter_code
_entity_poly.pdbx_strand_id
1 'polypeptide(L)'
;MDPVISKLQEKLEQNSDNATLQDLLSSLINLQQESPSRPARRAASPSWDLLTRDFEVLKARAIWEDTDENAQLLENLRIFLTADSSNPEDAVNGSYPSASSQRSNHNSGSTEAMPIPSVMTTRFPLLSSSVDPVVLPLELVELLNHVYFLHLVATDPSKVLPPGKSLLSMMSRTHAQGDSQDDSLSGLRTKVEDMVHKAFWDEALESLSNPEPSSQLPRLKLLYSDLQVALSPLLPPHHPVLVTMTAPLSPTSSPLHSAIMHLREVLASLRQRCAPVRDSHLDTLSRALDDPPPRSSPPVALATLVAETVKSILQLADVMKDDLSQFVLGNMTEQQLRSTVIQQAKTQERSIILDIWNPDRISEHWTTWLDNIQQPVHVPEDRHKWVVRLVQSLGGTSPVSCTLPTKKVSNSSLSNGSTEDEQPTPANPNSLPPIFFFTTPTLLSLQNYLQALVIAASLRSLTRLPLPNSRANSVQGNSPGADFMERVWSMLKAEVDEEEGTGDTKLVNLADEVVRARRYASTLDATSLDTGEESRLRAAVDRTLKPHDPVFVLLQKRLLNALAARLVQCRDEVVAESSRVPERMQTGREGERAGKRPRLILNLEDVGVNGADAQKAPEMVAVKGFEDPVLARAVGEVFGQMKDCIDWTETVWSDVIEGNEVSM
;
A
#
# COMPACT_ATOMS: atom_id res chain seq x y z
N MET A 1 -2.93 -45.42 22.95
CA MET A 1 -3.60 -44.27 23.58
C MET A 1 -3.84 -44.52 25.07
N ASP A 2 -4.53 -45.61 25.45
CA ASP A 2 -4.79 -46.00 26.86
C ASP A 2 -3.60 -45.91 27.84
N PRO A 3 -2.39 -46.45 27.52
CA PRO A 3 -1.29 -46.43 28.49
C PRO A 3 -0.80 -45.01 28.81
N VAL A 4 -0.91 -44.07 27.86
CA VAL A 4 -0.57 -42.66 28.08
C VAL A 4 -1.59 -42.01 29.01
N ILE A 5 -2.87 -42.29 28.80
CA ILE A 5 -3.95 -41.76 29.64
C ILE A 5 -3.83 -42.30 31.07
N SER A 6 -3.59 -43.61 31.25
CA SER A 6 -3.38 -44.19 32.58
C SER A 6 -2.17 -43.58 33.30
N LYS A 7 -1.07 -43.32 32.57
CA LYS A 7 0.12 -42.69 33.16
C LYS A 7 -0.12 -41.22 33.55
N LEU A 8 -0.86 -40.49 32.73
CA LEU A 8 -1.28 -39.12 33.04
C LEU A 8 -2.24 -39.08 34.23
N GLN A 9 -3.17 -40.03 34.36
CA GLN A 9 -4.04 -40.14 35.53
C GLN A 9 -3.23 -40.39 36.81
N GLU A 10 -2.25 -41.28 36.78
CA GLU A 10 -1.33 -41.52 37.91
C GLU A 10 -0.58 -40.23 38.30
N LYS A 11 -0.08 -39.48 37.30
CA LYS A 11 0.61 -38.20 37.54
C LYS A 11 -0.33 -37.09 38.01
N LEU A 12 -1.61 -37.14 37.64
CA LEU A 12 -2.65 -36.22 38.13
C LEU A 12 -2.96 -36.47 39.60
N GLU A 13 -3.06 -37.73 40.02
CA GLU A 13 -3.26 -38.09 41.43
C GLU A 13 -2.11 -37.60 42.32
N GLN A 14 -0.89 -37.59 41.79
CA GLN A 14 0.29 -37.05 42.46
C GLN A 14 0.36 -35.51 42.42
N ASN A 15 -0.29 -34.86 41.45
CA ASN A 15 -0.21 -33.41 41.20
C ASN A 15 -1.59 -32.83 40.85
N SER A 16 -2.52 -32.86 41.80
CA SER A 16 -3.92 -32.47 41.60
C SER A 16 -4.11 -31.05 41.06
N ASP A 17 -3.18 -30.16 41.35
CA ASP A 17 -3.34 -28.71 41.13
C ASP A 17 -2.81 -28.24 39.77
N ASN A 18 -2.26 -29.14 38.94
CA ASN A 18 -1.69 -28.75 37.65
C ASN A 18 -2.73 -28.70 36.52
N ALA A 19 -3.17 -27.48 36.17
CA ALA A 19 -4.10 -27.21 35.07
C ALA A 19 -3.66 -27.79 33.72
N THR A 20 -2.37 -27.70 33.38
CA THR A 20 -1.85 -28.22 32.08
C THR A 20 -2.03 -29.73 31.94
N LEU A 21 -1.94 -30.47 33.05
CA LEU A 21 -2.11 -31.92 33.05
C LEU A 21 -3.59 -32.29 32.91
N GLN A 22 -4.49 -31.55 33.57
CA GLN A 22 -5.94 -31.72 33.43
C GLN A 22 -6.43 -31.42 32.01
N ASP A 23 -5.92 -30.36 31.39
CA ASP A 23 -6.25 -29.97 30.01
C ASP A 23 -5.78 -31.04 29.01
N LEU A 24 -4.53 -31.49 29.12
CA LEU A 24 -3.96 -32.54 28.26
C LEU A 24 -4.73 -33.86 28.40
N LEU A 25 -5.07 -34.26 29.63
CA LEU A 25 -5.89 -35.44 29.89
C LEU A 25 -7.28 -35.33 29.24
N SER A 26 -7.92 -34.17 29.38
CA SER A 26 -9.25 -33.92 28.80
C SER A 26 -9.22 -33.97 27.28
N SER A 27 -8.19 -33.39 26.65
CA SER A 27 -7.98 -33.45 25.20
C SER A 27 -7.78 -34.88 24.69
N LEU A 28 -6.99 -35.71 25.40
CA LEU A 28 -6.77 -37.11 25.02
C LEU A 28 -8.00 -37.99 25.23
N ILE A 29 -8.77 -37.77 26.31
CA ILE A 29 -10.03 -38.50 26.55
C ILE A 29 -11.08 -38.15 25.49
N ASN A 30 -11.19 -36.88 25.11
CA ASN A 30 -12.10 -36.45 24.04
C ASN A 30 -11.71 -37.10 22.70
N LEU A 31 -10.41 -37.11 22.36
CA LEU A 31 -9.88 -37.82 21.19
C LEU A 31 -10.23 -39.31 21.19
N GLN A 32 -10.14 -39.96 22.35
CA GLN A 32 -10.46 -41.38 22.50
C GLN A 32 -11.96 -41.65 22.30
N GLN A 33 -12.83 -40.77 22.83
CA GLN A 33 -14.28 -40.92 22.74
C GLN A 33 -14.84 -40.66 21.34
N GLU A 34 -14.16 -39.85 20.52
CA GLU A 34 -14.58 -39.55 19.16
C GLU A 34 -14.33 -40.70 18.15
N SER A 35 -13.48 -41.68 18.49
CA SER A 35 -13.18 -42.83 17.63
C SER A 35 -13.94 -44.07 18.13
N PRO A 36 -15.09 -44.48 17.52
CA PRO A 36 -15.01 -45.35 16.33
C PRO A 36 -16.22 -45.36 15.36
N SER A 37 -17.12 -44.35 15.25
CA SER A 37 -18.37 -44.58 14.46
C SER A 37 -19.11 -43.41 13.77
N ARG A 38 -18.51 -42.23 13.53
CA ARG A 38 -19.21 -41.17 12.78
C ARG A 38 -18.34 -40.44 11.74
N PRO A 39 -18.65 -40.57 10.43
CA PRO A 39 -17.93 -39.85 9.37
C PRO A 39 -18.55 -38.47 9.07
N ALA A 40 -18.83 -37.63 10.08
CA ALA A 40 -19.39 -36.29 9.82
C ALA A 40 -19.16 -35.29 10.97
N ARG A 41 -17.95 -34.71 10.98
CA ARG A 41 -17.53 -33.36 11.44
C ARG A 41 -16.11 -33.49 11.98
N ARG A 42 -15.12 -33.15 11.15
CA ARG A 42 -13.75 -32.90 11.61
C ARG A 42 -13.76 -31.62 12.46
N ALA A 43 -14.18 -31.73 13.72
CA ALA A 43 -13.71 -30.81 14.74
C ALA A 43 -12.19 -30.98 14.81
N ALA A 44 -11.45 -29.88 14.98
CA ALA A 44 -10.00 -29.85 14.90
C ALA A 44 -9.39 -30.88 15.86
N SER A 45 -8.95 -32.03 15.34
CA SER A 45 -8.07 -32.94 16.06
C SER A 45 -6.88 -32.12 16.55
N PRO A 46 -6.55 -32.11 17.85
CA PRO A 46 -5.44 -31.32 18.36
C PRO A 46 -4.17 -31.71 17.60
N SER A 47 -3.46 -30.72 17.05
CA SER A 47 -2.23 -30.98 16.32
C SER A 47 -1.21 -31.63 17.26
N TRP A 48 -0.44 -32.59 16.72
CA TRP A 48 0.66 -33.22 17.47
C TRP A 48 1.61 -32.18 18.09
N ASP A 49 1.76 -31.01 17.45
CA ASP A 49 2.57 -29.90 17.93
C ASP A 49 2.06 -29.32 19.25
N LEU A 50 0.73 -29.21 19.43
CA LEU A 50 0.14 -28.74 20.69
C LEU A 50 0.41 -29.75 21.82
N LEU A 51 0.19 -31.04 21.57
CA LEU A 51 0.49 -32.09 22.54
C LEU A 51 1.98 -32.11 22.89
N THR A 52 2.86 -31.97 21.91
CA THR A 52 4.31 -31.91 22.12
C THR A 52 4.69 -30.74 23.01
N ARG A 53 4.13 -29.54 22.77
CA ARG A 53 4.37 -28.37 23.62
C ARG A 53 3.92 -28.61 25.05
N ASP A 54 2.75 -29.22 25.25
CA ASP A 54 2.23 -29.46 26.59
C ASP A 54 3.07 -30.53 27.33
N PHE A 55 3.55 -31.56 26.64
CA PHE A 55 4.51 -32.52 27.21
C PHE A 55 5.87 -31.89 27.54
N GLU A 56 6.38 -30.95 26.74
CA GLU A 56 7.59 -30.19 27.05
C GLU A 56 7.40 -29.31 28.30
N VAL A 57 6.21 -28.71 28.48
CA VAL A 57 5.89 -27.97 29.72
C VAL A 57 5.85 -28.90 30.93
N LEU A 58 5.27 -30.11 30.79
CA LEU A 58 5.27 -31.11 31.85
C LEU A 58 6.69 -31.64 32.18
N LYS A 59 7.55 -31.75 31.17
CA LYS A 59 8.97 -32.13 31.31
C LYS A 59 9.77 -31.03 32.01
N ALA A 60 9.60 -29.78 31.61
CA ALA A 60 10.24 -28.61 32.24
C ALA A 60 9.85 -28.46 33.72
N ARG A 61 8.64 -28.89 34.09
CA ARG A 61 8.16 -28.92 35.49
C ARG A 61 8.54 -30.18 36.26
N ALA A 62 9.31 -31.09 35.67
CA ALA A 62 9.68 -32.40 36.23
C ALA A 62 8.48 -33.28 36.63
N ILE A 63 7.31 -33.06 36.04
CA ILE A 63 6.10 -33.87 36.26
C ILE A 63 6.10 -35.08 35.31
N TRP A 64 6.60 -34.87 34.09
CA TRP A 64 6.87 -35.92 33.11
C TRP A 64 8.36 -36.22 33.08
N GLU A 65 8.74 -37.44 33.45
CA GLU A 65 10.14 -37.85 33.55
C GLU A 65 10.68 -38.26 32.16
N ASP A 66 11.95 -37.96 31.89
CA ASP A 66 12.63 -38.31 30.63
C ASP A 66 13.16 -39.76 30.69
N THR A 67 12.24 -40.72 30.86
CA THR A 67 12.52 -42.14 30.86
C THR A 67 12.27 -42.74 29.47
N ASP A 68 13.01 -43.79 29.12
CA ASP A 68 12.83 -44.50 27.84
C ASP A 68 11.39 -45.03 27.67
N GLU A 69 10.73 -45.41 28.76
CA GLU A 69 9.32 -45.84 28.77
C GLU A 69 8.39 -44.68 28.35
N ASN A 70 8.58 -43.48 28.91
CA ASN A 70 7.78 -42.32 28.58
C ASN A 70 8.02 -41.85 27.13
N ALA A 71 9.26 -41.94 26.64
CA ALA A 71 9.58 -41.67 25.23
C ALA A 71 8.86 -42.64 24.29
N GLN A 72 8.84 -43.94 24.61
CA GLN A 72 8.10 -44.95 23.84
C GLN A 72 6.58 -44.70 23.87
N LEU A 73 6.03 -44.26 25.00
CA LEU A 73 4.62 -43.89 25.13
C LEU A 73 4.23 -42.70 24.23
N LEU A 74 5.08 -41.67 24.16
CA LEU A 74 4.88 -40.53 23.26
C LEU A 74 5.00 -40.93 21.79
N GLU A 75 5.97 -41.76 21.43
CA GLU A 75 6.11 -42.21 20.04
C GLU A 75 4.93 -43.09 19.60
N ASN A 76 4.43 -43.96 20.49
CA ASN A 76 3.20 -44.73 20.22
C ASN A 76 1.96 -43.83 20.06
N LEU A 77 1.87 -42.73 20.82
CA LEU A 77 0.81 -41.72 20.67
C LEU A 77 0.91 -41.01 19.32
N ARG A 78 2.13 -40.65 18.91
CA ARG A 78 2.42 -40.02 17.61
C ARG A 78 2.02 -40.92 16.46
N ILE A 79 2.43 -42.19 16.49
CA ILE A 79 2.09 -43.19 15.46
C ILE A 79 0.57 -43.33 15.37
N PHE A 80 -0.13 -43.39 16.50
CA PHE A 80 -1.59 -43.49 16.51
C PHE A 80 -2.28 -42.28 15.86
N LEU A 81 -1.86 -41.06 16.19
CA LEU A 81 -2.45 -39.83 15.65
C LEU A 81 -2.11 -39.60 14.17
N THR A 82 -0.96 -40.09 13.71
CA THR A 82 -0.53 -39.97 12.32
C THR A 82 -1.12 -41.07 11.43
N ALA A 83 -1.32 -42.28 11.96
CA ALA A 83 -1.87 -43.42 11.20
C ALA A 83 -3.30 -43.17 10.71
N ASP A 84 -4.14 -42.45 11.49
CA ASP A 84 -5.49 -42.06 11.08
C ASP A 84 -5.50 -41.03 9.93
N SER A 85 -4.38 -40.35 9.66
CA SER A 85 -4.26 -39.42 8.54
C SER A 85 -3.89 -40.08 7.21
N SER A 86 -3.41 -41.32 7.24
CA SER A 86 -2.91 -42.05 6.07
C SER A 86 -3.81 -43.25 5.73
N ASN A 87 -5.00 -43.00 5.20
CA ASN A 87 -5.74 -44.05 4.49
C ASN A 87 -5.08 -44.30 3.12
N PRO A 88 -4.69 -45.54 2.79
CA PRO A 88 -3.86 -45.84 1.62
C PRO A 88 -4.65 -46.08 0.31
N GLU A 89 -5.94 -45.76 0.22
CA GLU A 89 -6.76 -46.13 -0.96
C GLU A 89 -6.76 -45.12 -2.13
N ASP A 90 -6.14 -43.94 -2.01
CA ASP A 90 -6.06 -42.96 -3.12
C ASP A 90 -4.69 -42.85 -3.81
N ALA A 91 -3.76 -43.76 -3.54
CA ALA A 91 -2.42 -43.75 -4.13
C ALA A 91 -2.32 -44.50 -5.48
N VAL A 92 -3.17 -44.15 -6.46
CA VAL A 92 -2.92 -44.49 -7.88
C VAL A 92 -3.25 -43.27 -8.75
N ASN A 93 -2.43 -42.23 -8.66
CA ASN A 93 -1.95 -41.40 -9.78
C ASN A 93 -1.39 -40.07 -9.26
N GLY A 94 -0.15 -39.77 -9.63
CA GLY A 94 0.36 -38.39 -9.64
C GLY A 94 1.69 -38.17 -8.94
N SER A 95 2.78 -38.16 -9.72
CA SER A 95 3.97 -37.39 -9.38
C SER A 95 3.78 -35.95 -9.83
N TYR A 96 3.59 -35.01 -8.91
CA TYR A 96 4.05 -33.60 -8.94
C TYR A 96 3.99 -33.03 -7.51
N PRO A 97 4.90 -32.12 -7.11
CA PRO A 97 5.03 -31.69 -5.72
C PRO A 97 4.02 -30.59 -5.37
N SER A 98 3.17 -30.85 -4.38
CA SER A 98 2.23 -29.87 -3.81
C SER A 98 2.85 -29.07 -2.67
N ALA A 99 2.50 -27.78 -2.69
CA ALA A 99 2.89 -26.75 -1.74
C ALA A 99 2.44 -27.03 -0.30
N SER A 100 3.30 -26.65 0.64
CA SER A 100 3.08 -26.71 2.08
C SER A 100 2.08 -25.64 2.55
N SER A 101 0.96 -26.09 3.12
CA SER A 101 0.02 -25.27 3.88
C SER A 101 0.62 -24.88 5.24
N GLN A 102 0.96 -23.60 5.43
CA GLN A 102 1.13 -23.00 6.76
C GLN A 102 -0.25 -22.53 7.27
N ARG A 103 -0.65 -23.03 8.45
CA ARG A 103 -1.72 -22.45 9.27
C ARG A 103 -1.09 -21.89 10.54
N SER A 104 -1.39 -20.62 10.79
CA SER A 104 -1.00 -19.82 11.93
C SER A 104 -1.78 -20.20 13.21
N ASN A 105 -1.08 -20.17 14.33
CA ASN A 105 -1.62 -20.21 15.68
C ASN A 105 -2.21 -18.83 16.07
N HIS A 106 -3.42 -18.81 16.60
CA HIS A 106 -3.94 -17.69 17.38
C HIS A 106 -3.99 -18.06 18.86
N ASN A 107 -3.37 -17.25 19.72
CA ASN A 107 -3.96 -16.90 21.00
C ASN A 107 -3.38 -15.57 21.51
N SER A 108 -4.12 -14.48 21.28
CA SER A 108 -4.15 -13.20 22.01
C SER A 108 -4.95 -12.19 21.17
N GLY A 109 -6.22 -11.94 21.51
CA GLY A 109 -7.04 -10.81 21.03
C GLY A 109 -6.84 -10.33 19.58
N SER A 110 -6.78 -11.24 18.59
CA SER A 110 -6.33 -10.89 17.24
C SER A 110 -7.38 -10.09 16.49
N THR A 111 -7.02 -8.87 16.12
CA THR A 111 -7.48 -8.27 14.87
C THR A 111 -7.17 -9.28 13.76
N GLU A 112 -8.19 -9.75 13.02
CA GLU A 112 -7.98 -10.62 11.86
C GLU A 112 -7.09 -9.88 10.86
N ALA A 113 -5.84 -10.32 10.73
CA ALA A 113 -4.91 -9.75 9.77
C ALA A 113 -5.45 -10.01 8.35
N MET A 114 -5.59 -8.95 7.54
CA MET A 114 -6.13 -9.10 6.19
C MET A 114 -5.22 -10.00 5.34
N PRO A 115 -5.76 -11.03 4.67
CA PRO A 115 -5.01 -11.83 3.72
C PRO A 115 -4.80 -11.04 2.42
N ILE A 116 -3.71 -10.27 2.34
CA ILE A 116 -3.33 -9.51 1.13
C ILE A 116 -2.85 -10.49 0.04
N PRO A 117 -3.17 -10.26 -1.25
CA PRO A 117 -2.74 -11.13 -2.35
C PRO A 117 -1.22 -11.30 -2.40
N SER A 118 -0.75 -12.49 -2.78
CA SER A 118 0.64 -12.73 -3.18
C SER A 118 0.92 -11.95 -4.46
N VAL A 119 1.62 -10.82 -4.34
CA VAL A 119 1.91 -9.94 -5.46
C VAL A 119 3.06 -10.54 -6.28
N MET A 120 2.98 -10.36 -7.60
CA MET A 120 4.06 -10.69 -8.53
C MET A 120 5.37 -10.09 -8.05
N THR A 121 6.44 -10.89 -8.12
CA THR A 121 7.81 -10.64 -7.69
C THR A 121 8.41 -9.39 -8.38
N THR A 122 8.01 -8.20 -7.95
CA THR A 122 8.73 -6.97 -8.27
C THR A 122 10.06 -6.99 -7.52
N ARG A 123 11.16 -6.75 -8.24
CA ARG A 123 12.51 -6.74 -7.66
C ARG A 123 12.59 -5.63 -6.61
N PHE A 124 13.20 -5.94 -5.47
CA PHE A 124 13.24 -5.04 -4.31
C PHE A 124 14.27 -3.92 -4.49
N PRO A 125 13.86 -2.64 -4.42
CA PRO A 125 14.80 -1.53 -4.36
C PRO A 125 15.60 -1.54 -3.03
N LEU A 126 15.01 -2.05 -1.94
CA LEU A 126 15.60 -2.06 -0.60
C LEU A 126 16.94 -2.81 -0.48
N LEU A 127 17.16 -3.85 -1.29
CA LEU A 127 18.35 -4.72 -1.21
C LEU A 127 19.36 -4.47 -2.33
N SER A 128 19.05 -3.59 -3.29
CA SER A 128 19.85 -3.40 -4.51
C SER A 128 21.10 -2.53 -4.31
N SER A 129 21.24 -1.84 -3.16
CA SER A 129 22.37 -0.91 -2.90
C SER A 129 23.53 -1.52 -2.10
N SER A 130 23.42 -2.78 -1.66
CA SER A 130 24.49 -3.45 -0.94
C SER A 130 25.52 -4.01 -1.92
N VAL A 131 26.75 -3.48 -1.87
CA VAL A 131 27.91 -3.96 -2.65
C VAL A 131 28.28 -5.42 -2.30
N ASP A 132 27.86 -5.89 -1.12
CA ASP A 132 28.08 -7.26 -0.67
C ASP A 132 26.80 -8.11 -0.81
N PRO A 133 26.88 -9.35 -1.34
CA PRO A 133 25.74 -10.24 -1.44
C PRO A 133 25.32 -10.69 -0.03
N VAL A 134 24.34 -10.00 0.54
CA VAL A 134 23.74 -10.40 1.81
C VAL A 134 22.85 -11.62 1.58
N VAL A 135 23.17 -12.73 2.23
CA VAL A 135 22.31 -13.92 2.25
C VAL A 135 21.30 -13.75 3.39
N LEU A 136 20.08 -13.36 3.06
CA LEU A 136 18.94 -13.34 3.99
C LEU A 136 18.11 -14.62 3.85
N PRO A 137 17.50 -15.14 4.92
CA PRO A 137 16.51 -16.21 4.83
C PRO A 137 15.36 -15.82 3.90
N LEU A 138 14.91 -16.74 3.03
CA LEU A 138 13.84 -16.48 2.06
C LEU A 138 12.55 -16.00 2.72
N GLU A 139 12.20 -16.59 3.87
CA GLU A 139 11.01 -16.23 4.65
C GLU A 139 11.06 -14.77 5.12
N LEU A 140 12.23 -14.30 5.55
CA LEU A 140 12.41 -12.91 5.97
C LEU A 140 12.30 -11.96 4.77
N VAL A 141 12.83 -12.36 3.61
CA VAL A 141 12.69 -11.58 2.38
C VAL A 141 11.21 -11.48 2.00
N GLU A 142 10.47 -12.59 1.97
CA GLU A 142 9.03 -12.58 1.67
C GLU A 142 8.23 -11.71 2.66
N LEU A 143 8.57 -11.76 3.94
CA LEU A 143 7.95 -10.95 4.98
C LEU A 143 8.26 -9.45 4.82
N LEU A 144 9.52 -9.09 4.59
CA LEU A 144 9.94 -7.71 4.29
C LEU A 144 9.25 -7.19 3.04
N ASN A 145 9.09 -8.05 2.03
CA ASN A 145 8.45 -7.73 0.78
C ASN A 145 6.97 -7.41 0.98
N HIS A 146 6.29 -8.25 1.76
CA HIS A 146 4.91 -8.07 2.12
C HIS A 146 4.67 -6.76 2.88
N VAL A 147 5.52 -6.45 3.84
CA VAL A 147 5.35 -5.25 4.66
C VAL A 147 5.74 -3.98 3.93
N TYR A 148 6.75 -4.04 3.06
CA TYR A 148 7.04 -2.92 2.17
C TYR A 148 5.89 -2.67 1.18
N PHE A 149 5.26 -3.72 0.65
CA PHE A 149 4.06 -3.58 -0.18
C PHE A 149 2.93 -2.90 0.59
N LEU A 150 2.66 -3.36 1.82
CA LEU A 150 1.67 -2.73 2.70
C LEU A 150 1.98 -1.26 2.98
N HIS A 151 3.25 -0.95 3.26
CA HIS A 151 3.74 0.41 3.43
C HIS A 151 3.44 1.25 2.18
N LEU A 152 3.81 0.78 0.98
CA LEU A 152 3.53 1.49 -0.27
C LEU A 152 2.03 1.67 -0.53
N VAL A 153 1.21 0.67 -0.27
CA VAL A 153 -0.26 0.80 -0.42
C VAL A 153 -0.82 1.83 0.55
N ALA A 154 -0.27 1.93 1.76
CA ALA A 154 -0.70 2.89 2.76
C ALA A 154 -0.25 4.33 2.43
N THR A 155 1.00 4.52 2.00
CA THR A 155 1.59 5.84 1.75
C THR A 155 1.33 6.36 0.34
N ASP A 156 1.50 5.52 -0.69
CA ASP A 156 1.39 5.89 -2.11
C ASP A 156 0.67 4.80 -2.91
N PRO A 157 -0.66 4.68 -2.77
CA PRO A 157 -1.44 3.66 -3.47
C PRO A 157 -1.35 3.83 -5.00
N SER A 158 -1.04 5.03 -5.51
CA SER A 158 -0.99 5.30 -6.95
C SER A 158 0.18 4.58 -7.66
N LYS A 159 1.27 4.30 -6.94
CA LYS A 159 2.42 3.53 -7.46
C LYS A 159 2.16 2.03 -7.57
N VAL A 160 1.21 1.52 -6.79
CA VAL A 160 0.96 0.08 -6.65
C VAL A 160 -0.31 -0.33 -7.38
N LEU A 161 -1.37 0.48 -7.29
CA LEU A 161 -2.64 0.19 -7.92
C LEU A 161 -2.57 0.50 -9.42
N PRO A 162 -3.08 -0.38 -10.30
CA PRO A 162 -3.25 -0.05 -11.70
C PRO A 162 -4.11 1.21 -11.87
N PRO A 163 -3.86 2.06 -12.89
CA PRO A 163 -4.59 3.31 -13.07
C PRO A 163 -6.10 3.05 -13.20
N GLY A 164 -6.88 3.75 -12.37
CA GLY A 164 -8.34 3.61 -12.33
C GLY A 164 -8.85 2.43 -11.50
N LYS A 165 -7.99 1.70 -10.77
CA LYS A 165 -8.40 0.66 -9.82
C LYS A 165 -8.51 1.21 -8.40
N SER A 166 -9.55 0.78 -7.70
CA SER A 166 -9.71 1.02 -6.27
C SER A 166 -8.90 0.01 -5.45
N LEU A 167 -8.61 0.37 -4.21
CA LEU A 167 -7.95 -0.54 -3.26
C LEU A 167 -8.73 -1.85 -3.07
N LEU A 168 -10.06 -1.78 -3.08
CA LEU A 168 -10.96 -2.94 -2.97
C LEU A 168 -10.75 -3.96 -4.10
N SER A 169 -10.52 -3.49 -5.32
CA SER A 169 -10.27 -4.33 -6.50
C SER A 169 -9.03 -5.22 -6.33
N MET A 170 -8.01 -4.73 -5.64
CA MET A 170 -6.81 -5.53 -5.37
C MET A 170 -7.00 -6.54 -4.27
N MET A 171 -7.93 -6.29 -3.33
CA MET A 171 -8.18 -7.20 -2.21
C MET A 171 -9.20 -8.29 -2.54
N SER A 172 -10.04 -8.10 -3.58
CA SER A 172 -10.93 -9.15 -4.08
C SER A 172 -10.12 -10.26 -4.74
N ARG A 173 -9.94 -11.38 -4.04
CA ARG A 173 -9.27 -12.58 -4.56
C ARG A 173 -10.25 -13.34 -5.45
N THR A 174 -9.88 -13.58 -6.71
CA THR A 174 -10.70 -14.39 -7.62
C THR A 174 -10.61 -15.86 -7.26
N HIS A 175 -11.74 -16.48 -6.90
CA HIS A 175 -11.91 -17.93 -6.84
C HIS A 175 -12.06 -18.53 -8.25
N ALA A 176 -11.06 -18.34 -9.10
CA ALA A 176 -11.15 -18.79 -10.49
C ALA A 176 -10.93 -20.31 -10.67
N GLN A 177 -10.67 -21.09 -9.60
CA GLN A 177 -10.17 -22.46 -9.78
C GLN A 177 -10.67 -23.51 -8.76
N GLY A 178 -11.55 -23.19 -7.82
CA GLY A 178 -11.90 -24.11 -6.71
C GLY A 178 -13.12 -25.01 -6.92
N ASP A 179 -14.20 -24.51 -7.52
CA ASP A 179 -15.53 -25.10 -7.27
C ASP A 179 -16.10 -26.00 -8.37
N SER A 180 -15.27 -26.54 -9.27
CA SER A 180 -15.76 -27.40 -10.35
C SER A 180 -16.12 -28.84 -9.92
N GLN A 181 -16.03 -29.20 -8.65
CA GLN A 181 -16.02 -30.62 -8.24
C GLN A 181 -17.31 -31.18 -7.60
N ASP A 182 -18.33 -30.37 -7.32
CA ASP A 182 -19.54 -30.84 -6.59
C ASP A 182 -20.85 -30.92 -7.44
N ASP A 183 -20.73 -30.92 -8.77
CA ASP A 183 -21.85 -30.65 -9.69
C ASP A 183 -22.74 -31.86 -10.07
N SER A 184 -22.74 -32.94 -9.29
CA SER A 184 -23.53 -34.15 -9.63
C SER A 184 -24.97 -34.16 -9.12
N LEU A 185 -25.36 -33.23 -8.22
CA LEU A 185 -26.71 -33.17 -7.62
C LEU A 185 -27.54 -31.94 -8.04
N SER A 186 -27.01 -31.03 -8.85
CA SER A 186 -27.63 -29.75 -9.25
C SER A 186 -28.52 -29.83 -10.52
N GLY A 187 -28.41 -30.88 -11.34
CA GLY A 187 -28.83 -30.85 -12.75
C GLY A 187 -30.31 -30.61 -13.07
N LEU A 188 -31.28 -30.89 -12.17
CA LEU A 188 -32.69 -30.55 -12.43
C LEU A 188 -33.01 -29.10 -12.06
N ARG A 189 -32.45 -28.62 -10.94
CA ARG A 189 -32.64 -27.25 -10.48
C ARG A 189 -32.04 -26.26 -11.48
N THR A 190 -30.83 -26.52 -11.95
CA THR A 190 -30.17 -25.72 -12.98
C THR A 190 -31.01 -25.66 -14.27
N LYS A 191 -31.60 -26.78 -14.71
CA LYS A 191 -32.47 -26.78 -15.91
C LYS A 191 -33.74 -25.95 -15.75
N VAL A 192 -34.36 -25.99 -14.57
CA VAL A 192 -35.56 -25.17 -14.30
C VAL A 192 -35.18 -23.70 -14.21
N GLU A 193 -34.09 -23.37 -13.53
CA GLU A 193 -33.54 -22.02 -13.46
C GLU A 193 -33.20 -21.49 -14.86
N ASP A 194 -32.54 -22.30 -15.70
CA ASP A 194 -32.22 -21.96 -17.10
C ASP A 194 -33.47 -21.69 -17.93
N MET A 195 -34.52 -22.51 -17.78
CA MET A 195 -35.78 -22.33 -18.50
C MET A 195 -36.51 -21.05 -18.07
N VAL A 196 -36.54 -20.75 -16.77
CA VAL A 196 -37.14 -19.53 -16.22
C VAL A 196 -36.34 -18.30 -16.65
N HIS A 197 -35.01 -18.35 -16.56
CA HIS A 197 -34.13 -17.28 -17.01
C HIS A 197 -34.30 -17.01 -18.50
N LYS A 198 -34.38 -18.07 -19.31
CA LYS A 198 -34.63 -17.94 -20.74
C LYS A 198 -35.97 -17.26 -21.03
N ALA A 199 -37.05 -17.72 -20.40
CA ALA A 199 -38.37 -17.13 -20.59
C ALA A 199 -38.40 -15.63 -20.20
N PHE A 200 -37.75 -15.28 -19.09
CA PHE A 200 -37.62 -13.89 -18.65
C PHE A 200 -36.87 -13.01 -19.67
N TRP A 201 -35.77 -13.50 -20.23
CA TRP A 201 -34.97 -12.75 -21.21
C TRP A 201 -35.65 -12.66 -22.57
N ASP A 202 -36.38 -13.70 -22.98
CA ASP A 202 -37.16 -13.70 -24.22
C ASP A 202 -38.28 -12.63 -24.15
N GLU A 203 -39.01 -12.56 -23.03
CA GLU A 203 -40.02 -11.52 -22.78
C GLU A 203 -39.41 -10.10 -22.71
N ALA A 204 -38.23 -9.98 -22.08
CA ALA A 204 -37.50 -8.71 -22.05
C ALA A 204 -37.14 -8.23 -23.45
N LEU A 205 -36.62 -9.13 -24.29
CA LEU A 205 -36.19 -8.83 -25.65
C LEU A 205 -37.40 -8.46 -26.51
N GLU A 206 -38.51 -9.18 -26.40
CA GLU A 206 -39.75 -8.86 -27.12
C GLU A 206 -40.26 -7.47 -26.76
N SER A 207 -40.31 -7.15 -25.47
CA SER A 207 -40.76 -5.84 -24.97
C SER A 207 -39.84 -4.68 -25.38
N LEU A 208 -38.52 -4.89 -25.34
CA LEU A 208 -37.54 -3.87 -25.71
C LEU A 208 -37.42 -3.69 -27.23
N SER A 209 -37.72 -4.72 -28.01
CA SER A 209 -37.68 -4.67 -29.48
C SER A 209 -38.83 -3.85 -30.09
N ASN A 210 -39.90 -3.62 -29.33
CA ASN A 210 -40.99 -2.75 -29.75
C ASN A 210 -40.50 -1.29 -29.81
N PRO A 211 -40.63 -0.58 -30.96
CA PRO A 211 -40.16 0.80 -31.10
C PRO A 211 -40.92 1.82 -30.24
N GLU A 212 -42.04 1.44 -29.62
CA GLU A 212 -42.86 2.34 -28.82
C GLU A 212 -42.25 2.57 -27.41
N PRO A 213 -41.90 3.81 -27.02
CA PRO A 213 -41.29 4.09 -25.72
C PRO A 213 -42.17 3.69 -24.52
N SER A 214 -43.48 3.69 -24.70
CA SER A 214 -44.47 3.28 -23.68
C SER A 214 -44.31 1.82 -23.24
N SER A 215 -43.81 0.96 -24.14
CA SER A 215 -43.52 -0.45 -23.89
C SER A 215 -42.10 -0.67 -23.36
N GLN A 216 -41.12 0.10 -23.87
CA GLN A 216 -39.71 -0.03 -23.49
C GLN A 216 -39.42 0.49 -22.08
N LEU A 217 -40.00 1.64 -21.69
CA LEU A 217 -39.70 2.31 -20.42
C LEU A 217 -40.08 1.47 -19.19
N PRO A 218 -41.27 0.84 -19.11
CA PRO A 218 -41.61 -0.04 -17.98
C PRO A 218 -40.65 -1.22 -17.86
N ARG A 219 -40.25 -1.85 -18.98
CA ARG A 219 -39.34 -2.98 -18.95
C ARG A 219 -37.93 -2.57 -18.54
N LEU A 220 -37.42 -1.45 -19.05
CA LEU A 220 -36.13 -0.89 -18.63
C LEU A 220 -36.13 -0.55 -17.14
N LYS A 221 -37.23 -0.02 -16.61
CA LYS A 221 -37.36 0.27 -15.19
C LYS A 221 -37.21 -0.99 -14.32
N LEU A 222 -37.81 -2.12 -14.74
CA LEU A 222 -37.66 -3.41 -14.04
C LEU A 222 -36.22 -3.91 -14.09
N LEU A 223 -35.58 -3.87 -15.27
CA LEU A 223 -34.17 -4.25 -15.41
C LEU A 223 -33.25 -3.37 -14.54
N TYR A 224 -33.56 -2.08 -14.41
CA TYR A 224 -32.81 -1.18 -13.54
C TYR A 224 -33.03 -1.48 -12.06
N SER A 225 -34.22 -1.87 -11.64
CA SER A 225 -34.44 -2.34 -10.26
C SER A 225 -33.68 -3.63 -9.98
N ASP A 226 -33.63 -4.56 -10.92
CA ASP A 226 -32.89 -5.82 -10.77
C ASP A 226 -31.39 -5.56 -10.64
N LEU A 227 -30.85 -4.70 -11.52
CA LEU A 227 -29.47 -4.24 -11.43
C LEU A 227 -29.20 -3.50 -10.12
N GLN A 228 -30.11 -2.62 -9.67
CA GLN A 228 -29.94 -1.93 -8.40
C GLN A 228 -29.83 -2.91 -7.24
N VAL A 229 -30.70 -3.93 -7.18
CA VAL A 229 -30.66 -4.97 -6.15
C VAL A 229 -29.34 -5.74 -6.23
N ALA A 230 -28.93 -6.17 -7.42
CA ALA A 230 -27.70 -6.93 -7.61
C ALA A 230 -26.43 -6.12 -7.31
N LEU A 231 -26.42 -4.83 -7.62
CA LEU A 231 -25.28 -3.93 -7.43
C LEU A 231 -25.24 -3.27 -6.04
N SER A 232 -26.35 -3.27 -5.31
CA SER A 232 -26.42 -2.69 -3.95
C SER A 232 -25.38 -3.25 -2.96
N PRO A 233 -25.05 -4.56 -2.92
CA PRO A 233 -23.96 -5.05 -2.07
C PRO A 233 -22.56 -4.71 -2.62
N LEU A 234 -22.45 -4.36 -3.90
CA LEU A 234 -21.19 -4.12 -4.60
C LEU A 234 -20.81 -2.65 -4.70
N LEU A 235 -21.71 -1.72 -4.38
CA LEU A 235 -21.52 -0.27 -4.52
C LEU A 235 -21.89 0.42 -3.20
N PRO A 236 -21.24 1.53 -2.81
CA PRO A 236 -21.64 2.27 -1.62
C PRO A 236 -23.11 2.75 -1.73
N PRO A 237 -23.86 2.87 -0.63
CA PRO A 237 -25.29 3.19 -0.66
C PRO A 237 -25.60 4.56 -1.31
N HIS A 238 -24.63 5.47 -1.35
CA HIS A 238 -24.74 6.80 -1.95
C HIS A 238 -23.99 6.93 -3.29
N HIS A 239 -23.62 5.81 -3.92
CA HIS A 239 -22.93 5.83 -5.20
C HIS A 239 -23.81 6.47 -6.29
N PRO A 240 -23.29 7.37 -7.15
CA PRO A 240 -24.07 8.08 -8.17
C PRO A 240 -24.81 7.14 -9.12
N VAL A 241 -24.23 5.98 -9.43
CA VAL A 241 -24.90 4.93 -10.22
C VAL A 241 -26.17 4.43 -9.55
N LEU A 242 -26.13 4.04 -8.27
CA LEU A 242 -27.33 3.54 -7.57
C LEU A 242 -28.41 4.62 -7.48
N VAL A 243 -28.01 5.87 -7.21
CA VAL A 243 -28.92 7.01 -7.18
C VAL A 243 -29.59 7.22 -8.55
N THR A 244 -28.80 7.19 -9.63
CA THR A 244 -29.30 7.34 -11.00
C THR A 244 -30.27 6.21 -11.38
N MET A 245 -30.03 4.99 -10.91
CA MET A 245 -30.92 3.85 -11.18
C MET A 245 -32.25 3.92 -10.41
N THR A 246 -32.25 4.53 -9.21
CA THR A 246 -33.48 4.80 -8.45
C THR A 246 -34.29 5.98 -8.97
N ALA A 247 -33.65 6.90 -9.70
CA ALA A 247 -34.31 8.07 -10.23
C ALA A 247 -35.32 7.69 -11.33
N PRO A 248 -36.44 8.43 -11.45
CA PRO A 248 -37.38 8.19 -12.55
C PRO A 248 -36.67 8.40 -13.89
N LEU A 249 -36.83 7.43 -14.81
CA LEU A 249 -36.30 7.54 -16.17
C LEU A 249 -36.80 8.83 -16.82
N SER A 250 -35.88 9.64 -17.34
CA SER A 250 -36.25 10.86 -18.05
C SER A 250 -37.11 10.50 -19.27
N PRO A 251 -38.18 11.26 -19.56
CA PRO A 251 -38.97 11.05 -20.77
C PRO A 251 -38.09 11.35 -21.99
N THR A 252 -37.58 10.30 -22.64
CA THR A 252 -36.73 10.41 -23.82
C THR A 252 -37.41 9.75 -25.01
N SER A 253 -37.18 10.30 -26.21
CA SER A 253 -37.68 9.73 -27.46
C SER A 253 -36.93 8.46 -27.90
N SER A 254 -35.82 8.12 -27.23
CA SER A 254 -34.94 6.98 -27.55
C SER A 254 -34.39 6.33 -26.28
N PRO A 255 -35.24 5.64 -25.50
CA PRO A 255 -34.88 5.17 -24.16
C PRO A 255 -33.73 4.16 -24.16
N LEU A 256 -33.60 3.32 -25.20
CA LEU A 256 -32.48 2.36 -25.34
C LEU A 256 -31.12 3.06 -25.48
N HIS A 257 -31.04 4.20 -26.19
CA HIS A 257 -29.78 4.93 -26.33
C HIS A 257 -29.38 5.61 -25.01
N SER A 258 -30.36 6.15 -24.27
CA SER A 258 -30.12 6.65 -22.91
C SER A 258 -29.67 5.52 -21.99
N ALA A 259 -30.22 4.32 -22.15
CA ALA A 259 -29.84 3.17 -21.35
C ALA A 259 -28.39 2.74 -21.59
N ILE A 260 -27.90 2.77 -22.83
CA ILE A 260 -26.49 2.50 -23.15
C ILE A 260 -25.55 3.43 -22.39
N MET A 261 -25.86 4.74 -22.33
CA MET A 261 -25.04 5.69 -21.57
C MET A 261 -25.00 5.35 -20.07
N HIS A 262 -26.13 4.93 -19.49
CA HIS A 262 -26.19 4.54 -18.09
C HIS A 262 -25.43 3.22 -17.84
N LEU A 263 -25.54 2.26 -18.75
CA LEU A 263 -24.82 0.99 -18.66
C LEU A 263 -23.30 1.17 -18.79
N ARG A 264 -22.84 2.13 -19.62
CA ARG A 264 -21.41 2.51 -19.67
C ARG A 264 -20.91 3.01 -18.31
N GLU A 265 -21.69 3.87 -17.65
CA GLU A 265 -21.34 4.38 -16.31
C GLU A 265 -21.33 3.26 -15.26
N VAL A 266 -22.29 2.32 -15.34
CA VAL A 266 -22.33 1.12 -14.49
C VAL A 266 -21.07 0.27 -14.70
N LEU A 267 -20.70 -0.02 -15.95
CA LEU A 267 -19.51 -0.81 -16.29
C LEU A 267 -18.21 -0.12 -15.86
N ALA A 268 -18.10 1.20 -16.03
CA ALA A 268 -16.96 1.98 -15.56
C ALA A 268 -16.82 1.89 -14.03
N SER A 269 -17.94 2.02 -13.30
CA SER A 269 -17.98 1.90 -11.84
C SER A 269 -17.64 0.49 -11.36
N LEU A 270 -18.15 -0.54 -12.05
CA LEU A 270 -17.80 -1.93 -11.77
C LEU A 270 -16.32 -2.19 -12.04
N ARG A 271 -15.76 -1.69 -13.14
CA ARG A 271 -14.34 -1.83 -13.49
C ARG A 271 -13.42 -1.28 -12.39
N GLN A 272 -13.78 -0.16 -11.78
CA GLN A 272 -12.99 0.42 -10.67
C GLN A 272 -12.93 -0.51 -9.45
N ARG A 273 -13.99 -1.28 -9.18
CA ARG A 273 -14.12 -2.14 -7.99
C ARG A 273 -13.83 -3.63 -8.24
N CYS A 274 -13.86 -4.07 -9.48
CA CYS A 274 -13.72 -5.46 -9.87
C CYS A 274 -12.25 -5.89 -9.92
N ALA A 275 -11.96 -7.14 -9.55
CA ALA A 275 -10.61 -7.70 -9.62
C ALA A 275 -10.00 -7.56 -11.04
N PRO A 276 -8.70 -7.28 -11.18
CA PRO A 276 -8.07 -7.07 -12.49
C PRO A 276 -8.26 -8.24 -13.48
N VAL A 277 -8.37 -9.47 -12.98
CA VAL A 277 -8.60 -10.69 -13.79
C VAL A 277 -9.87 -10.60 -14.65
N ARG A 278 -10.87 -9.82 -14.21
CA ARG A 278 -12.18 -9.68 -14.86
C ARG A 278 -12.26 -8.49 -15.82
N ASP A 279 -11.18 -7.72 -15.96
CA ASP A 279 -11.16 -6.51 -16.79
C ASP A 279 -11.38 -6.79 -18.26
N SER A 280 -10.88 -7.92 -18.76
CA SER A 280 -11.07 -8.33 -20.16
C SER A 280 -12.55 -8.52 -20.51
N HIS A 281 -13.34 -9.07 -19.59
CA HIS A 281 -14.78 -9.24 -19.76
C HIS A 281 -15.48 -7.88 -19.76
N LEU A 282 -15.17 -7.01 -18.79
CA LEU A 282 -15.71 -5.65 -18.72
C LEU A 282 -15.34 -4.81 -19.95
N ASP A 283 -14.11 -4.92 -20.44
CA ASP A 283 -13.64 -4.22 -21.64
C ASP A 283 -14.35 -4.69 -22.91
N THR A 284 -14.74 -5.96 -22.96
CA THR A 284 -15.50 -6.52 -24.09
C THR A 284 -16.93 -5.99 -24.09
N LEU A 285 -17.57 -5.91 -22.91
CA LEU A 285 -18.89 -5.30 -22.76
C LEU A 285 -18.85 -3.80 -23.06
N SER A 286 -17.84 -3.07 -22.56
CA SER A 286 -17.68 -1.63 -22.82
C SER A 286 -17.52 -1.37 -24.31
N ARG A 287 -16.64 -2.12 -24.99
CA ARG A 287 -16.45 -2.01 -26.45
C ARG A 287 -17.74 -2.28 -27.23
N ALA A 288 -18.52 -3.28 -26.81
CA ALA A 288 -19.81 -3.56 -27.43
C ALA A 288 -20.82 -2.41 -27.28
N LEU A 289 -20.77 -1.68 -26.14
CA LEU A 289 -21.58 -0.48 -25.95
C LEU A 289 -21.04 0.73 -26.72
N ASP A 290 -19.71 0.86 -26.89
CA ASP A 290 -19.05 1.98 -27.56
C ASP A 290 -19.33 2.03 -29.07
N ASP A 291 -19.48 0.86 -29.69
CA ASP A 291 -19.86 0.70 -31.09
C ASP A 291 -21.30 0.15 -31.23
N PRO A 292 -22.34 0.93 -30.85
CA PRO A 292 -23.71 0.46 -30.93
C PRO A 292 -24.13 0.22 -32.39
N PRO A 293 -25.07 -0.70 -32.65
CA PRO A 293 -25.62 -0.93 -33.97
C PRO A 293 -26.05 0.41 -34.62
N PRO A 294 -25.73 0.64 -35.90
CA PRO A 294 -26.09 1.90 -36.56
C PRO A 294 -27.60 2.12 -36.49
N ARG A 295 -28.06 3.37 -36.44
CA ARG A 295 -29.49 3.71 -36.34
C ARG A 295 -30.36 3.13 -37.46
N SER A 296 -29.75 2.69 -38.57
CA SER A 296 -30.39 2.00 -39.69
C SER A 296 -30.62 0.50 -39.46
N SER A 297 -30.05 -0.07 -38.40
CA SER A 297 -30.25 -1.47 -38.02
C SER A 297 -31.63 -1.69 -37.39
N PRO A 298 -32.16 -2.93 -37.43
CA PRO A 298 -33.45 -3.23 -36.81
C PRO A 298 -33.41 -2.93 -35.30
N PRO A 299 -34.50 -2.42 -34.70
CA PRO A 299 -34.56 -2.08 -33.27
C PRO A 299 -34.24 -3.28 -32.36
N VAL A 300 -34.47 -4.49 -32.86
CA VAL A 300 -34.11 -5.76 -32.23
C VAL A 300 -32.62 -5.81 -31.88
N ALA A 301 -31.72 -5.36 -32.77
CA ALA A 301 -30.28 -5.45 -32.53
C ALA A 301 -29.85 -4.60 -31.31
N LEU A 302 -30.42 -3.41 -31.17
CA LEU A 302 -30.15 -2.53 -30.03
C LEU A 302 -30.76 -3.09 -28.74
N ALA A 303 -31.97 -3.63 -28.82
CA ALA A 303 -32.63 -4.29 -27.70
C ALA A 303 -31.85 -5.51 -27.20
N THR A 304 -31.33 -6.35 -28.13
CA THR A 304 -30.47 -7.49 -27.81
C THR A 304 -29.19 -7.05 -27.11
N LEU A 305 -28.50 -6.02 -27.63
CA LEU A 305 -27.29 -5.49 -27.00
C LEU A 305 -27.54 -5.03 -25.56
N VAL A 306 -28.63 -4.28 -25.33
CA VAL A 306 -28.99 -3.79 -23.98
C VAL A 306 -29.32 -4.97 -23.06
N ALA A 307 -30.17 -5.91 -23.49
CA ALA A 307 -30.57 -7.06 -22.69
C ALA A 307 -29.37 -7.97 -22.34
N GLU A 308 -28.49 -8.24 -23.31
CA GLU A 308 -27.31 -9.08 -23.13
C GLU A 308 -26.27 -8.41 -22.22
N THR A 309 -26.12 -7.09 -22.32
CA THR A 309 -25.26 -6.32 -21.41
C THR A 309 -25.80 -6.35 -19.98
N VAL A 310 -27.11 -6.11 -19.77
CA VAL A 310 -27.73 -6.20 -18.44
C VAL A 310 -27.57 -7.60 -17.86
N LYS A 311 -27.82 -8.65 -18.66
CA LYS A 311 -27.61 -10.04 -18.25
C LYS A 311 -26.17 -10.31 -17.82
N SER A 312 -25.20 -9.84 -18.61
CA SER A 312 -23.78 -10.02 -18.31
C SER A 312 -23.35 -9.26 -17.06
N ILE A 313 -23.90 -8.07 -16.82
CA ILE A 313 -23.66 -7.31 -15.57
C ILE A 313 -24.22 -8.06 -14.36
N LEU A 314 -25.44 -8.61 -14.45
CA LEU A 314 -26.03 -9.40 -13.35
C LEU A 314 -25.18 -10.63 -13.02
N GLN A 315 -24.77 -11.38 -14.04
CA GLN A 315 -23.88 -12.53 -13.87
C GLN A 315 -22.55 -12.12 -13.24
N LEU A 316 -21.92 -11.05 -13.76
CA LEU A 316 -20.69 -10.53 -13.19
C LEU A 316 -20.86 -10.08 -11.73
N ALA A 317 -21.99 -9.44 -11.42
CA ALA A 317 -22.29 -8.99 -10.07
C ALA A 317 -22.37 -10.16 -9.08
N ASP A 318 -22.97 -11.29 -9.47
CA ASP A 318 -23.02 -12.47 -8.60
C ASP A 318 -21.62 -13.02 -8.34
N VAL A 319 -20.79 -13.17 -9.37
CA VAL A 319 -19.42 -13.64 -9.14
C VAL A 319 -18.57 -12.61 -8.35
N MET A 320 -18.83 -11.32 -8.49
CA MET A 320 -18.19 -10.28 -7.67
C MET A 320 -18.67 -10.32 -6.21
N LYS A 321 -19.95 -10.67 -5.96
CA LYS A 321 -20.43 -10.88 -4.59
C LYS A 321 -19.70 -12.05 -3.96
N ASP A 322 -19.45 -13.12 -4.70
CA ASP A 322 -18.67 -14.26 -4.21
C ASP A 322 -17.23 -13.83 -3.85
N ASP A 323 -16.57 -13.05 -4.72
CA ASP A 323 -15.24 -12.47 -4.46
C ASP A 323 -15.22 -11.59 -3.19
N LEU A 324 -16.31 -10.88 -2.90
CA LEU A 324 -16.45 -9.99 -1.74
C LEU A 324 -16.92 -10.72 -0.47
N SER A 325 -17.69 -11.80 -0.60
CA SER A 325 -18.33 -12.52 0.52
C SER A 325 -17.33 -13.16 1.47
N GLN A 326 -16.13 -13.46 0.99
CA GLN A 326 -15.02 -13.96 1.80
C GLN A 326 -14.35 -12.89 2.64
N PHE A 327 -14.65 -11.63 2.37
CA PHE A 327 -14.10 -10.51 3.11
C PHE A 327 -15.18 -9.89 3.99
N VAL A 328 -14.90 -9.80 5.30
CA VAL A 328 -15.66 -8.98 6.27
C VAL A 328 -15.73 -7.49 5.83
N LEU A 329 -14.99 -7.13 4.79
CA LEU A 329 -14.92 -5.82 4.12
C LEU A 329 -16.03 -5.50 3.12
N GLY A 330 -16.97 -6.40 2.83
CA GLY A 330 -18.07 -6.10 1.88
C GLY A 330 -18.83 -4.79 2.19
N ASN A 331 -18.90 -4.41 3.47
CA ASN A 331 -19.56 -3.19 3.94
C ASN A 331 -18.61 -2.01 4.20
N MET A 332 -17.30 -2.20 4.11
CA MET A 332 -16.34 -1.13 4.38
C MET A 332 -16.25 -0.19 3.19
N THR A 333 -16.29 1.11 3.48
CA THR A 333 -15.98 2.13 2.48
C THR A 333 -14.51 2.08 2.12
N GLU A 334 -14.13 2.60 0.95
CA GLU A 334 -12.72 2.67 0.55
C GLU A 334 -11.86 3.45 1.56
N GLN A 335 -12.44 4.46 2.22
CA GLN A 335 -11.77 5.20 3.30
C GLN A 335 -11.53 4.33 4.53
N GLN A 336 -12.50 3.51 4.93
CA GLN A 336 -12.35 2.57 6.05
C GLN A 336 -11.35 1.46 5.72
N LEU A 337 -11.35 0.98 4.48
CA LEU A 337 -10.34 0.05 4.02
C LEU A 337 -8.94 0.70 4.04
N ARG A 338 -8.82 1.94 3.56
CA ARG A 338 -7.56 2.67 3.61
C ARG A 338 -7.06 2.85 5.05
N SER A 339 -7.93 3.24 5.99
CA SER A 339 -7.54 3.40 7.40
C SER A 339 -7.10 2.08 8.04
N THR A 340 -7.76 0.97 7.71
CA THR A 340 -7.39 -0.36 8.22
C THR A 340 -6.07 -0.85 7.61
N VAL A 341 -5.84 -0.63 6.32
CA VAL A 341 -4.55 -0.92 5.67
C VAL A 341 -3.43 -0.07 6.25
N ILE A 342 -3.67 1.23 6.48
CA ILE A 342 -2.70 2.10 7.17
C ILE A 342 -2.39 1.53 8.55
N GLN A 343 -3.38 1.22 9.37
CA GLN A 343 -3.16 0.68 10.71
C GLN A 343 -2.40 -0.65 10.67
N GLN A 344 -2.76 -1.56 9.76
CA GLN A 344 -2.07 -2.84 9.59
C GLN A 344 -0.61 -2.64 9.14
N ALA A 345 -0.37 -1.75 8.18
CA ALA A 345 0.98 -1.44 7.71
C ALA A 345 1.84 -0.88 8.85
N LYS A 346 1.31 0.05 9.67
CA LYS A 346 2.01 0.59 10.84
C LYS A 346 2.38 -0.49 11.86
N THR A 347 1.43 -1.36 12.21
CA THR A 347 1.66 -2.45 13.19
C THR A 347 2.70 -3.45 12.67
N GLN A 348 2.59 -3.86 11.40
CA GLN A 348 3.48 -4.83 10.76
C GLN A 348 4.89 -4.28 10.54
N GLU A 349 5.00 -3.02 10.11
CA GLU A 349 6.28 -2.31 9.99
C GLU A 349 7.00 -2.26 11.33
N ARG A 350 6.29 -1.85 12.38
CA ARG A 350 6.84 -1.77 13.73
C ARG A 350 7.26 -3.14 14.25
N SER A 351 6.40 -4.15 14.15
CA SER A 351 6.70 -5.50 14.67
C SER A 351 7.94 -6.09 14.02
N ILE A 352 8.07 -5.98 12.70
CA ILE A 352 9.23 -6.52 11.98
C ILE A 352 10.51 -5.75 12.32
N ILE A 353 10.45 -4.43 12.42
CA ILE A 353 11.64 -3.66 12.80
C ILE A 353 12.09 -4.03 14.21
N LEU A 354 11.16 -4.23 15.16
CA LEU A 354 11.50 -4.70 16.51
C LEU A 354 12.06 -6.12 16.52
N ASP A 355 11.54 -7.00 15.67
CA ASP A 355 12.03 -8.38 15.54
C ASP A 355 13.46 -8.43 14.95
N ILE A 356 13.76 -7.57 13.98
CA ILE A 356 15.06 -7.51 13.31
C ILE A 356 16.09 -6.71 14.14
N TRP A 357 15.71 -5.55 14.66
CA TRP A 357 16.52 -4.67 15.49
C TRP A 357 15.94 -4.66 16.91
N ASN A 358 16.60 -5.37 17.83
CA ASN A 358 16.25 -5.32 19.26
C ASN A 358 16.02 -3.86 19.72
N PRO A 359 14.93 -3.52 20.44
CA PRO A 359 14.59 -2.17 20.87
C PRO A 359 15.76 -1.32 21.40
N ASP A 360 16.63 -1.90 22.23
CA ASP A 360 17.79 -1.20 22.79
C ASP A 360 18.72 -0.65 21.71
N ARG A 361 18.92 -1.42 20.62
CA ARG A 361 19.75 -1.00 19.49
C ARG A 361 19.07 0.10 18.71
N ILE A 362 17.74 0.08 18.58
CA ILE A 362 17.01 1.15 17.90
C ILE A 362 17.23 2.47 18.65
N SER A 363 17.06 2.49 19.96
CA SER A 363 17.33 3.68 20.80
C SER A 363 18.78 4.15 20.70
N GLU A 364 19.75 3.23 20.70
CA GLU A 364 21.18 3.57 20.54
C GLU A 364 21.46 4.20 19.18
N HIS A 365 20.94 3.61 18.08
CA HIS A 365 21.13 4.16 16.74
C HIS A 365 20.44 5.51 16.58
N TRP A 366 19.25 5.67 17.17
CA TRP A 366 18.49 6.92 17.16
C TRP A 366 19.24 8.04 17.88
N THR A 367 19.68 7.81 19.11
CA THR A 367 20.41 8.80 19.92
C THR A 367 21.74 9.18 19.28
N THR A 368 22.53 8.18 18.85
CA THR A 368 23.81 8.40 18.15
C THR A 368 23.61 9.21 16.86
N TRP A 369 22.55 8.95 16.11
CA TRP A 369 22.25 9.68 14.87
C TRP A 369 21.84 11.14 15.13
N LEU A 370 21.11 11.40 16.22
CA LEU A 370 20.73 12.74 16.66
C LEU A 370 21.91 13.55 17.21
N ASP A 371 22.85 12.90 17.90
CA ASP A 371 24.05 13.58 18.42
C ASP A 371 24.96 14.12 17.31
N ASN A 372 24.85 13.54 16.10
CA ASN A 372 25.59 13.97 14.91
C ASN A 372 24.96 15.16 14.17
N ILE A 373 24.05 15.92 14.77
CA ILE A 373 23.50 17.15 14.18
C ILE A 373 24.61 18.21 14.03
N GLN A 374 24.84 18.66 12.79
CA GLN A 374 25.68 19.82 12.54
C GLN A 374 24.89 21.07 12.99
N GLN A 375 25.35 21.73 14.05
CA GLN A 375 24.64 22.82 14.74
C GLN A 375 24.04 23.84 13.76
N PRO A 376 22.70 23.98 13.70
CA PRO A 376 22.07 25.15 13.10
C PRO A 376 22.11 26.35 14.07
N VAL A 377 22.07 27.57 13.53
CA VAL A 377 22.10 28.84 14.28
C VAL A 377 20.87 29.02 15.20
N HIS A 378 19.79 28.27 14.98
CA HIS A 378 18.64 28.17 15.87
C HIS A 378 18.27 26.70 16.04
N VAL A 379 18.52 26.15 17.22
CA VAL A 379 18.11 24.79 17.56
C VAL A 379 16.63 24.86 17.95
N PRO A 380 15.72 24.21 17.19
CA PRO A 380 14.32 24.12 17.58
C PRO A 380 14.16 23.27 18.86
N GLU A 381 12.94 23.23 19.42
CA GLU A 381 12.63 22.37 20.56
C GLU A 381 13.13 20.93 20.35
N ASP A 382 13.47 20.25 21.45
CA ASP A 382 14.09 18.92 21.44
C ASP A 382 13.31 17.90 20.60
N ARG A 383 11.98 18.00 20.60
CA ARG A 383 11.06 17.15 19.82
C ARG A 383 11.26 17.26 18.30
N HIS A 384 11.77 18.38 17.79
CA HIS A 384 11.87 18.65 16.34
C HIS A 384 13.30 18.52 15.80
N LYS A 385 14.28 18.22 16.67
CA LYS A 385 15.70 18.06 16.29
C LYS A 385 15.88 17.00 15.21
N TRP A 386 15.12 15.90 15.29
CA TRP A 386 15.21 14.80 14.33
C TRP A 386 14.76 15.20 12.92
N VAL A 387 13.77 16.09 12.79
CA VAL A 387 13.32 16.61 11.49
C VAL A 387 14.44 17.38 10.82
N VAL A 388 15.12 18.26 11.56
CA VAL A 388 16.27 19.01 11.06
C VAL A 388 17.40 18.04 10.66
N ARG A 389 17.67 17.03 11.48
CA ARG A 389 18.69 16.01 11.17
C ARG A 389 18.36 15.20 9.92
N LEU A 390 17.09 14.85 9.70
CA LEU A 390 16.62 14.16 8.51
C LEU A 390 16.84 15.03 7.27
N VAL A 391 16.44 16.30 7.30
CA VAL A 391 16.65 17.26 6.20
C VAL A 391 18.15 17.43 5.91
N GLN A 392 19.00 17.50 6.94
CA GLN A 392 20.46 17.55 6.77
C GLN A 392 21.01 16.29 6.09
N SER A 393 20.48 15.11 6.48
CA SER A 393 20.87 13.81 5.91
C SER A 393 20.51 13.74 4.43
N LEU A 394 19.31 14.19 4.05
CA LEU A 394 18.88 14.31 2.65
C LEU A 394 19.69 15.34 1.85
N GLY A 395 20.28 16.32 2.53
CA GLY A 395 21.22 17.27 1.95
C GLY A 395 22.63 16.71 1.70
N GLY A 396 22.92 15.49 2.18
CA GLY A 396 24.23 14.86 2.02
C GLY A 396 24.57 14.58 0.55
N THR A 397 25.87 14.50 0.27
CA THR A 397 26.39 14.01 -1.02
C THR A 397 26.45 12.48 -1.08
N SER A 398 26.44 11.82 0.08
CA SER A 398 26.36 10.36 0.18
C SER A 398 24.90 9.92 0.19
N PRO A 399 24.54 8.83 -0.51
CA PRO A 399 23.17 8.35 -0.55
C PRO A 399 22.71 7.93 0.86
N VAL A 400 21.47 8.28 1.20
CA VAL A 400 20.83 7.78 2.42
C VAL A 400 20.70 6.26 2.33
N SER A 401 21.07 5.57 3.41
CA SER A 401 20.99 4.11 3.48
C SER A 401 20.61 3.66 4.88
N CYS A 402 19.80 2.61 4.99
CA CYS A 402 19.55 1.90 6.24
C CYS A 402 20.10 0.49 6.11
N THR A 403 21.08 0.13 6.95
CA THR A 403 21.76 -1.16 6.84
C THR A 403 21.06 -2.22 7.67
N LEU A 404 20.83 -3.40 7.07
CA LEU A 404 20.32 -4.57 7.79
C LEU A 404 21.41 -5.14 8.71
N PRO A 405 21.05 -5.64 9.91
CA PRO A 405 22.00 -6.25 10.83
C PRO A 405 22.41 -7.61 10.25
N THR A 406 23.47 -7.60 9.45
CA THR A 406 23.99 -8.80 8.80
C THR A 406 25.14 -9.37 9.62
N LYS A 407 25.09 -10.67 9.91
CA LYS A 407 26.27 -11.38 10.40
C LYS A 407 27.19 -11.54 9.21
N LYS A 408 28.33 -10.85 9.20
CA LYS A 408 29.37 -11.06 8.18
C LYS A 408 29.71 -12.55 8.16
N VAL A 409 29.32 -13.25 7.11
CA VAL A 409 29.74 -14.64 6.90
C VAL A 409 31.22 -14.56 6.56
N SER A 410 32.07 -14.78 7.56
CA SER A 410 33.50 -14.89 7.36
C SER A 410 33.77 -16.07 6.45
N ASN A 411 33.87 -15.83 5.15
CA ASN A 411 34.41 -16.79 4.19
C ASN A 411 35.94 -16.87 4.37
N SER A 412 36.42 -17.13 5.59
CA SER A 412 37.80 -17.47 5.89
C SER A 412 37.98 -18.97 5.76
N SER A 413 37.97 -19.44 4.51
CA SER A 413 38.65 -20.68 4.19
C SER A 413 40.16 -20.42 4.26
N LEU A 414 40.78 -20.93 5.34
CA LEU A 414 42.18 -21.35 5.39
C LEU A 414 43.29 -20.28 5.29
N SER A 415 43.28 -19.25 6.14
CA SER A 415 44.53 -18.56 6.48
C SER A 415 44.70 -18.47 8.00
N ASN A 416 45.43 -19.44 8.54
CA ASN A 416 45.86 -19.48 9.94
C ASN A 416 46.67 -18.23 10.29
N GLY A 417 46.21 -17.52 11.32
CA GLY A 417 47.09 -16.85 12.27
C GLY A 417 47.46 -15.40 11.95
N SER A 418 46.56 -14.47 12.26
CA SER A 418 46.91 -13.21 12.93
C SER A 418 45.64 -12.54 13.45
N THR A 419 45.35 -12.75 14.74
CA THR A 419 44.48 -11.90 15.54
C THR A 419 45.16 -10.54 15.66
N GLU A 420 44.81 -9.57 14.82
CA GLU A 420 45.07 -8.14 15.06
C GLU A 420 44.29 -7.29 14.03
N ASP A 421 43.44 -6.42 14.56
CA ASP A 421 42.77 -5.28 13.93
C ASP A 421 41.92 -5.52 12.67
N GLU A 422 40.67 -5.98 12.88
CA GLU A 422 39.57 -5.63 11.97
C GLU A 422 39.38 -4.11 12.02
N GLN A 423 40.06 -3.42 11.11
CA GLN A 423 39.89 -2.01 10.87
C GLN A 423 38.42 -1.76 10.52
N PRO A 424 37.66 -0.97 11.31
CA PRO A 424 36.24 -0.76 11.07
C PRO A 424 36.08 -0.13 9.69
N THR A 425 35.43 -0.85 8.78
CA THR A 425 34.97 -0.29 7.50
C THR A 425 34.30 1.04 7.79
N PRO A 426 34.66 2.13 7.08
CA PRO A 426 34.15 3.46 7.39
C PRO A 426 32.63 3.43 7.29
N ALA A 427 31.96 3.61 8.43
CA ALA A 427 30.51 3.67 8.48
C ALA A 427 30.04 4.77 7.51
N ASN A 428 29.04 4.47 6.69
CA ASN A 428 28.47 5.46 5.78
C ASN A 428 28.04 6.68 6.63
N PRO A 429 28.57 7.89 6.38
CA PRO A 429 28.25 9.07 7.17
C PRO A 429 26.76 9.45 7.09
N ASN A 430 26.03 8.88 6.12
CA ASN A 430 24.60 9.09 5.91
C ASN A 430 23.76 7.83 6.17
N SER A 431 24.16 7.02 7.17
CA SER A 431 23.33 5.92 7.66
C SER A 431 22.14 6.44 8.45
N LEU A 432 20.93 6.04 8.05
CA LEU A 432 19.69 6.37 8.75
C LEU A 432 19.40 5.35 9.87
N PRO A 433 18.71 5.77 10.95
CA PRO A 433 18.22 4.86 11.98
C PRO A 433 17.24 3.79 11.45
N PRO A 434 17.12 2.63 12.12
CA PRO A 434 16.24 1.53 11.70
C PRO A 434 14.78 1.91 11.49
N ILE A 435 14.28 2.93 12.21
CA ILE A 435 12.88 3.39 12.10
C ILE A 435 12.53 3.93 10.70
N PHE A 436 13.54 4.31 9.89
CA PHE A 436 13.35 4.76 8.52
C PHE A 436 13.53 3.64 7.49
N PHE A 437 13.63 2.37 7.90
CA PHE A 437 13.98 1.27 7.00
C PHE A 437 13.04 1.19 5.79
N PHE A 438 11.72 1.18 6.01
CA PHE A 438 10.75 1.10 4.91
C PHE A 438 10.57 2.43 4.15
N THR A 439 10.84 3.58 4.78
CA THR A 439 10.81 4.89 4.13
C THR A 439 12.10 5.23 3.37
N THR A 440 13.17 4.47 3.56
CA THR A 440 14.50 4.71 2.96
C THR A 440 14.46 4.87 1.42
N PRO A 441 13.74 4.04 0.64
CA PRO A 441 13.65 4.23 -0.81
C PRO A 441 13.01 5.58 -1.20
N THR A 442 11.95 5.98 -0.48
CA THR A 442 11.30 7.27 -0.69
C THR A 442 12.24 8.42 -0.31
N LEU A 443 12.98 8.29 0.79
CA LEU A 443 13.98 9.27 1.22
C LEU A 443 15.14 9.38 0.21
N LEU A 444 15.57 8.29 -0.40
CA LEU A 444 16.58 8.29 -1.44
C LEU A 444 16.08 9.01 -2.71
N SER A 445 14.84 8.72 -3.14
CA SER A 445 14.19 9.45 -4.23
C SER A 445 14.10 10.95 -3.92
N LEU A 446 13.72 11.32 -2.69
CA LEU A 446 13.69 12.71 -2.22
C LEU A 446 15.06 13.38 -2.21
N GLN A 447 16.12 12.67 -1.83
CA GLN A 447 17.49 13.17 -1.90
C GLN A 447 17.88 13.48 -3.36
N ASN A 448 17.60 12.57 -4.29
CA ASN A 448 17.87 12.76 -5.71
C ASN A 448 17.05 13.93 -6.28
N TYR A 449 15.79 14.06 -5.87
CA TYR A 449 14.91 15.16 -6.26
C TYR A 449 15.43 16.51 -5.73
N LEU A 450 15.88 16.57 -4.47
CA LEU A 450 16.50 17.78 -3.89
C LEU A 450 17.79 18.17 -4.62
N GLN A 451 18.63 17.20 -4.97
CA GLN A 451 19.83 17.45 -5.77
C GLN A 451 19.46 18.00 -7.16
N ALA A 452 18.47 17.40 -7.84
CA ALA A 452 17.95 17.89 -9.11
C ALA A 452 17.42 19.33 -9.02
N LEU A 453 16.70 19.67 -7.95
CA LEU A 453 16.24 21.04 -7.69
C LEU A 453 17.39 22.04 -7.58
N VAL A 454 18.44 21.69 -6.81
CA VAL A 454 19.62 22.56 -6.65
C VAL A 454 20.37 22.71 -7.97
N ILE A 455 20.50 21.63 -8.76
CA ILE A 455 21.07 21.67 -10.11
C ILE A 455 20.25 22.64 -10.97
N ALA A 456 18.94 22.46 -11.07
CA ALA A 456 18.08 23.30 -11.89
C ALA A 456 18.15 24.79 -11.49
N ALA A 457 18.14 25.09 -10.19
CA ALA A 457 18.29 26.45 -9.67
C ALA A 457 19.68 27.04 -9.99
N SER A 458 20.74 26.24 -9.90
CA SER A 458 22.10 26.67 -10.27
C SER A 458 22.20 27.02 -11.75
N LEU A 459 21.63 26.20 -12.65
CA LEU A 459 21.60 26.46 -14.10
C LEU A 459 20.76 27.69 -14.42
N ARG A 460 19.63 27.89 -13.72
CA ARG A 460 18.78 29.07 -13.86
C ARG A 460 19.51 30.37 -13.50
N SER A 461 20.45 30.32 -12.56
CA SER A 461 21.27 31.48 -12.17
C SER A 461 22.29 31.88 -13.26
N LEU A 462 22.76 30.91 -14.06
CA LEU A 462 23.71 31.15 -15.16
C LEU A 462 23.05 31.78 -16.39
N THR A 463 21.77 31.47 -16.66
CA THR A 463 21.09 31.96 -17.87
C THR A 463 20.71 33.43 -17.81
N ARG A 464 20.65 34.06 -16.62
CA ARG A 464 20.18 35.45 -16.36
C ARG A 464 18.89 35.82 -17.10
N LEU A 465 17.99 34.87 -17.31
CA LEU A 465 16.70 35.13 -17.95
C LEU A 465 15.85 36.03 -17.04
N PRO A 466 15.09 36.99 -17.60
CA PRO A 466 14.17 37.81 -16.81
C PRO A 466 13.15 36.93 -16.10
N LEU A 467 12.76 37.30 -14.88
CA LEU A 467 11.74 36.57 -14.13
C LEU A 467 10.39 36.69 -14.85
N PRO A 468 9.61 35.60 -14.98
CA PRO A 468 8.34 35.60 -15.69
C PRO A 468 7.32 36.59 -15.10
N ASN A 469 7.37 36.86 -13.80
CA ASN A 469 6.45 37.77 -13.12
C ASN A 469 6.73 39.27 -13.35
N SER A 470 7.82 39.63 -14.04
CA SER A 470 8.19 41.03 -14.23
C SER A 470 7.51 41.70 -15.44
N ARG A 471 6.64 40.99 -16.18
CA ARG A 471 5.86 41.55 -17.30
C ARG A 471 4.37 41.28 -17.13
N ALA A 472 3.71 42.08 -16.29
CA ALA A 472 2.27 42.02 -16.04
C ALA A 472 1.38 42.35 -17.28
N ASN A 473 1.92 42.56 -18.48
CA ASN A 473 1.15 43.10 -19.63
C ASN A 473 1.43 42.48 -21.01
N SER A 474 2.23 41.39 -21.15
CA SER A 474 2.39 40.75 -22.47
C SER A 474 1.44 39.57 -22.63
N VAL A 475 0.35 39.83 -23.35
CA VAL A 475 -0.66 38.87 -23.83
C VAL A 475 0.00 37.74 -24.63
N GLN A 476 -0.22 36.49 -24.20
CA GLN A 476 -0.15 35.24 -24.97
C GLN A 476 1.14 34.90 -25.75
N GLY A 477 2.32 35.26 -25.25
CA GLY A 477 3.58 34.67 -25.75
C GLY A 477 4.20 33.77 -24.70
N ASN A 478 4.38 32.47 -25.00
CA ASN A 478 5.19 31.55 -24.19
C ASN A 478 6.50 32.23 -23.81
N SER A 479 6.67 32.54 -22.51
CA SER A 479 7.89 33.22 -22.08
C SER A 479 9.05 32.22 -22.20
N PRO A 480 10.12 32.54 -22.94
CA PRO A 480 11.21 31.59 -23.21
C PRO A 480 11.93 31.12 -21.93
N GLY A 481 11.77 31.85 -20.82
CA GLY A 481 12.28 31.45 -19.50
C GLY A 481 11.49 30.32 -18.83
N ALA A 482 10.15 30.32 -18.96
CA ALA A 482 9.31 29.24 -18.46
C ALA A 482 9.60 27.95 -19.25
N ASP A 483 9.66 28.05 -20.58
CA ASP A 483 9.97 26.93 -21.46
C ASP A 483 11.35 26.29 -21.18
N PHE A 484 12.35 27.09 -20.81
CA PHE A 484 13.67 26.58 -20.41
C PHE A 484 13.60 25.75 -19.14
N MET A 485 12.97 26.29 -18.09
CA MET A 485 12.88 25.60 -16.81
C MET A 485 12.00 24.36 -16.87
N GLU A 486 10.89 24.39 -17.62
CA GLU A 486 10.07 23.20 -17.85
C GLU A 486 10.86 22.07 -18.50
N ARG A 487 11.72 22.38 -19.49
CA ARG A 487 12.55 21.36 -20.15
C ARG A 487 13.67 20.83 -19.28
N VAL A 488 14.42 21.72 -18.61
CA VAL A 488 15.49 21.30 -17.69
C VAL A 488 14.92 20.47 -16.55
N TRP A 489 13.80 20.90 -15.98
CA TRP A 489 13.11 20.19 -14.92
C TRP A 489 12.57 18.83 -15.38
N SER A 490 11.90 18.77 -16.53
CA SER A 490 11.41 17.51 -17.10
C SER A 490 12.54 16.52 -17.36
N MET A 491 13.71 16.98 -17.84
CA MET A 491 14.86 16.11 -18.07
C MET A 491 15.46 15.58 -16.77
N LEU A 492 15.58 16.41 -15.74
CA LEU A 492 16.09 15.99 -14.43
C LEU A 492 15.10 15.10 -13.69
N LYS A 493 13.79 15.39 -13.76
CA LYS A 493 12.74 14.60 -13.14
C LYS A 493 12.67 13.19 -13.73
N ALA A 494 12.75 13.06 -15.06
CA ALA A 494 12.79 11.76 -15.73
C ALA A 494 14.00 10.89 -15.30
N GLU A 495 15.13 11.52 -14.96
CA GLU A 495 16.31 10.83 -14.43
C GLU A 495 16.08 10.36 -12.98
N VAL A 496 15.46 11.20 -12.15
CA VAL A 496 15.13 10.85 -10.76
C VAL A 496 14.09 9.73 -10.68
N ASP A 497 13.15 9.69 -11.61
CA ASP A 497 12.11 8.67 -11.71
C ASP A 497 12.60 7.36 -12.36
N GLU A 498 13.90 7.27 -12.69
CA GLU A 498 14.57 6.09 -13.28
C GLU A 498 13.87 5.52 -14.53
N GLU A 499 13.35 6.38 -15.41
CA GLU A 499 12.71 5.92 -16.66
C GLU A 499 13.70 5.13 -17.54
N GLU A 500 13.33 3.90 -17.94
CA GLU A 500 14.22 3.01 -18.71
C GLU A 500 14.74 3.68 -20.00
N GLY A 501 16.06 3.69 -20.19
CA GLY A 501 16.73 4.17 -21.42
C GLY A 501 17.21 5.62 -21.40
N THR A 502 17.27 6.26 -20.24
CA THR A 502 17.51 7.71 -20.12
C THR A 502 18.88 8.16 -19.59
N GLY A 503 19.62 7.30 -18.87
CA GLY A 503 20.76 7.72 -18.05
C GLY A 503 22.00 8.28 -18.76
N ASP A 504 22.48 7.66 -19.85
CA ASP A 504 23.84 7.99 -20.34
C ASP A 504 23.93 9.17 -21.33
N THR A 505 22.80 9.63 -21.90
CA THR A 505 22.83 10.63 -23.00
C THR A 505 22.32 12.02 -22.63
N LYS A 506 21.76 12.21 -21.42
CA LYS A 506 20.95 13.41 -21.11
C LYS A 506 21.67 14.49 -20.32
N LEU A 507 22.60 14.16 -19.43
CA LEU A 507 23.39 15.17 -18.69
C LEU A 507 24.27 16.02 -19.62
N VAL A 508 24.77 15.45 -20.73
CA VAL A 508 25.54 16.16 -21.75
C VAL A 508 24.71 17.30 -22.38
N ASN A 509 23.39 17.16 -22.44
CA ASN A 509 22.50 18.14 -23.05
C ASN A 509 22.20 19.34 -22.14
N LEU A 510 22.53 19.29 -20.84
CA LEU A 510 22.30 20.42 -19.91
C LEU A 510 23.11 21.65 -20.31
N ALA A 511 24.37 21.45 -20.67
CA ALA A 511 25.25 22.54 -21.09
C ALA A 511 24.74 23.21 -22.38
N ASP A 512 24.27 22.41 -23.34
CA ASP A 512 23.70 22.91 -24.58
C ASP A 512 22.35 23.62 -24.37
N GLU A 513 21.54 23.17 -23.43
CA GLU A 513 20.28 23.84 -23.06
C GLU A 513 20.53 25.22 -22.44
N VAL A 514 21.54 25.34 -21.57
CA VAL A 514 21.96 26.63 -20.99
C VAL A 514 22.50 27.57 -22.08
N VAL A 515 23.33 27.07 -23.00
CA VAL A 515 23.84 27.85 -24.14
C VAL A 515 22.69 28.31 -25.02
N ARG A 516 21.74 27.42 -25.33
CA ARG A 516 20.54 27.73 -26.12
C ARG A 516 19.72 28.83 -25.46
N ALA A 517 19.42 28.68 -24.17
CA ALA A 517 18.66 29.69 -23.41
C ALA A 517 19.38 31.04 -23.37
N ARG A 518 20.72 31.03 -23.23
CA ARG A 518 21.54 32.24 -23.29
C ARG A 518 21.48 32.89 -24.68
N ARG A 519 21.56 32.11 -25.77
CA ARG A 519 21.42 32.61 -27.15
C ARG A 519 20.10 33.32 -27.34
N TYR A 520 18.99 32.74 -26.85
CA TYR A 520 17.69 33.40 -26.89
C TYR A 520 17.66 34.71 -26.09
N ALA A 521 18.24 34.74 -24.88
CA ALA A 521 18.34 35.96 -24.09
C ALA A 521 19.15 37.06 -24.81
N SER A 522 20.30 36.70 -25.38
CA SER A 522 21.17 37.65 -26.09
C SER A 522 20.56 38.15 -27.40
N THR A 523 19.75 37.33 -28.09
CA THR A 523 18.97 37.80 -29.26
C THR A 523 17.94 38.86 -28.90
N LEU A 524 17.38 38.83 -27.69
CA LEU A 524 16.48 39.88 -27.20
C LEU A 524 17.23 41.18 -26.90
N ASP A 525 18.49 41.08 -26.46
CA ASP A 525 19.38 42.21 -26.13
C ASP A 525 20.24 42.69 -27.33
N ALA A 526 19.97 42.19 -28.55
CA ALA A 526 20.70 42.49 -29.78
C ALA A 526 22.23 42.25 -29.72
N THR A 527 22.69 41.36 -28.85
CA THR A 527 24.10 40.96 -28.73
C THR A 527 24.29 39.54 -29.28
N SER A 528 25.25 39.33 -30.18
CA SER A 528 25.61 37.98 -30.63
C SER A 528 26.56 37.35 -29.62
N LEU A 529 26.25 36.15 -29.12
CA LEU A 529 27.17 35.39 -28.27
C LEU A 529 28.41 34.97 -29.05
N ASP A 530 29.58 35.32 -28.52
CA ASP A 530 30.86 34.85 -29.06
C ASP A 530 31.10 33.38 -28.67
N THR A 531 31.81 32.66 -29.53
CA THR A 531 32.28 31.28 -29.31
C THR A 531 33.13 31.15 -28.02
N GLY A 532 33.85 32.20 -27.65
CA GLY A 532 34.60 32.28 -26.40
C GLY A 532 33.74 32.46 -25.15
N GLU A 533 32.52 32.99 -25.27
CA GLU A 533 31.56 33.06 -24.17
C GLU A 533 30.82 31.73 -24.01
N GLU A 534 30.51 31.07 -25.12
CA GLU A 534 29.88 29.75 -25.13
C GLU A 534 30.75 28.69 -24.43
N SER A 535 32.05 28.64 -24.72
CA SER A 535 32.98 27.72 -24.03
C SER A 535 33.09 28.04 -22.53
N ARG A 536 33.08 29.33 -22.16
CA ARG A 536 33.04 29.77 -20.76
C ARG A 536 31.74 29.35 -20.06
N LEU A 537 30.61 29.40 -20.75
CA LEU A 537 29.32 28.95 -20.20
C LEU A 537 29.30 27.44 -19.98
N ARG A 538 29.80 26.63 -20.92
CA ARG A 538 29.92 25.18 -20.73
C ARG A 538 30.82 24.85 -19.52
N ALA A 539 31.99 25.49 -19.43
CA ALA A 539 32.87 25.32 -18.28
C ALA A 539 32.24 25.79 -16.95
N ALA A 540 31.40 26.82 -16.99
CA ALA A 540 30.64 27.26 -15.83
C ALA A 540 29.58 26.23 -15.42
N VAL A 541 28.85 25.65 -16.37
CA VAL A 541 27.90 24.55 -16.12
C VAL A 541 28.61 23.37 -15.47
N ASP A 542 29.69 22.86 -16.07
CA ASP A 542 30.47 21.73 -15.53
C ASP A 542 31.00 22.00 -14.12
N ARG A 543 31.37 23.26 -13.84
CA ARG A 543 31.79 23.69 -12.50
C ARG A 543 30.61 23.69 -11.52
N THR A 544 29.46 24.26 -11.89
CA THR A 544 28.28 24.37 -11.02
C THR A 544 27.61 23.03 -10.72
N LEU A 545 27.79 22.03 -11.59
CA LEU A 545 27.31 20.66 -11.35
C LEU A 545 28.13 19.92 -10.29
N LYS A 546 29.31 20.43 -9.90
CA LYS A 546 30.11 19.82 -8.83
C LYS A 546 29.48 20.14 -7.47
N PRO A 547 29.24 19.13 -6.60
CA PRO A 547 28.62 19.34 -5.28
C PRO A 547 29.38 20.30 -4.36
N HIS A 548 30.67 20.52 -4.62
CA HIS A 548 31.56 21.37 -3.82
C HIS A 548 31.60 22.83 -4.31
N ASP A 549 30.89 23.18 -5.39
CA ASP A 549 30.86 24.56 -5.85
C ASP A 549 30.13 25.47 -4.84
N PRO A 550 30.66 26.66 -4.51
CA PRO A 550 30.05 27.55 -3.53
C PRO A 550 28.62 27.97 -3.87
N VAL A 551 28.26 28.07 -5.16
CA VAL A 551 26.88 28.41 -5.57
C VAL A 551 25.95 27.25 -5.26
N PHE A 552 26.37 26.03 -5.58
CA PHE A 552 25.62 24.81 -5.28
C PHE A 552 25.37 24.67 -3.78
N VAL A 553 26.44 24.74 -2.97
CA VAL A 553 26.37 24.63 -1.51
C VAL A 553 25.48 25.71 -0.89
N LEU A 554 25.54 26.94 -1.40
CA LEU A 554 24.73 28.05 -0.90
C LEU A 554 23.24 27.85 -1.22
N LEU A 555 22.90 27.46 -2.44
CA LEU A 555 21.51 27.19 -2.84
C LEU A 555 20.94 25.99 -2.07
N GLN A 556 21.73 24.92 -1.94
CA GLN A 556 21.37 23.74 -1.16
C GLN A 556 21.09 24.10 0.30
N LYS A 557 22.01 24.80 0.98
CA LYS A 557 21.82 25.23 2.37
C LYS A 557 20.57 26.09 2.54
N ARG A 558 20.30 27.01 1.61
CA ARG A 558 19.09 27.86 1.65
C ARG A 558 17.82 27.03 1.52
N LEU A 559 17.79 26.09 0.57
CA LEU A 559 16.64 25.21 0.36
C LEU A 559 16.38 24.34 1.59
N LEU A 560 17.40 23.63 2.07
CA LEU A 560 17.29 22.74 3.22
C LEU A 560 16.88 23.48 4.49
N ASN A 561 17.45 24.66 4.76
CA ASN A 561 17.07 25.44 5.92
C ASN A 561 15.62 25.94 5.83
N ALA A 562 15.16 26.34 4.64
CA ALA A 562 13.78 26.78 4.44
C ALA A 562 12.78 25.61 4.61
N LEU A 563 13.12 24.44 4.06
CA LEU A 563 12.31 23.22 4.22
C LEU A 563 12.26 22.78 5.68
N ALA A 564 13.40 22.70 6.36
CA ALA A 564 13.46 22.34 7.78
C ALA A 564 12.64 23.31 8.64
N ALA A 565 12.81 24.63 8.45
CA ALA A 565 12.06 25.64 9.20
C ALA A 565 10.55 25.52 8.98
N ARG A 566 10.10 25.30 7.72
CA ARG A 566 8.68 25.15 7.41
C ARG A 566 8.11 23.84 7.98
N LEU A 567 8.83 22.72 7.87
CA LEU A 567 8.40 21.42 8.40
C LEU A 567 8.21 21.48 9.92
N VAL A 568 9.11 22.18 10.63
CA VAL A 568 8.98 22.42 12.07
C VAL A 568 7.77 23.32 12.37
N GLN A 569 7.63 24.44 11.67
CA GLN A 569 6.52 25.37 11.89
C GLN A 569 5.14 24.74 11.67
N CYS A 570 4.96 23.92 10.62
CA CYS A 570 3.69 23.25 10.36
C CYS A 570 3.26 22.34 11.51
N ARG A 571 4.21 21.76 12.25
CA ARG A 571 3.92 20.89 13.40
C ARG A 571 3.48 21.71 14.61
N ASP A 572 4.14 22.84 14.86
CA ASP A 572 3.74 23.76 15.94
C ASP A 572 2.31 24.29 15.72
N GLU A 573 1.93 24.54 14.47
CA GLU A 573 0.57 24.95 14.08
C GLU A 573 -0.46 23.86 14.39
N VAL A 574 -0.18 22.58 14.10
CA VAL A 574 -1.07 21.44 14.39
C VAL A 574 -1.24 21.23 15.90
N VAL A 575 -0.15 21.33 16.68
CA VAL A 575 -0.22 21.24 18.15
C VAL A 575 -0.99 22.42 18.74
N ALA A 576 -0.79 23.63 18.22
CA ALA A 576 -1.53 24.81 18.64
C ALA A 576 -3.03 24.69 18.32
N GLU A 577 -3.41 24.13 17.16
CA GLU A 577 -4.81 23.91 16.79
C GLU A 577 -5.48 22.82 17.64
N SER A 578 -4.80 21.70 17.90
CA SER A 578 -5.34 20.65 18.78
C SER A 578 -5.43 21.09 20.24
N SER A 579 -4.55 22.00 20.68
CA SER A 579 -4.59 22.62 22.01
C SER A 579 -5.56 23.80 22.12
N ARG A 580 -6.27 24.21 21.05
CA ARG A 580 -7.33 25.23 21.15
C ARG A 580 -8.52 24.63 21.89
N VAL A 581 -8.48 24.76 23.22
CA VAL A 581 -9.61 24.54 24.11
C VAL A 581 -10.80 25.35 23.55
N PRO A 582 -11.98 24.73 23.33
CA PRO A 582 -13.13 25.44 22.78
C PRO A 582 -13.43 26.70 23.58
N GLU A 583 -13.35 27.87 22.93
CA GLU A 583 -13.51 29.19 23.54
C GLU A 583 -14.87 29.37 24.25
N ARG A 584 -15.85 28.53 23.90
CA ARG A 584 -17.12 28.39 24.61
C ARG A 584 -17.32 26.95 25.06
N MET A 585 -17.19 26.73 26.37
CA MET A 585 -17.88 25.61 27.03
C MET A 585 -19.38 25.89 26.96
N GLN A 586 -20.09 25.27 26.01
CA GLN A 586 -21.56 25.26 26.02
C GLN A 586 -22.03 24.39 27.20
N THR A 587 -22.19 25.00 28.37
CA THR A 587 -22.88 24.38 29.50
C THR A 587 -24.35 24.19 29.09
N GLY A 588 -24.77 22.94 28.89
CA GLY A 588 -26.08 22.56 28.35
C GLY A 588 -27.27 22.96 29.22
N ARG A 589 -27.64 24.25 29.21
CA ARG A 589 -28.84 24.77 29.89
C ARG A 589 -29.89 25.39 28.95
N GLU A 590 -29.68 25.36 27.63
CA GLU A 590 -30.70 25.79 26.68
C GLU A 590 -31.36 24.59 25.99
N GLY A 591 -32.58 24.28 26.48
CA GLY A 591 -33.76 24.09 25.64
C GLY A 591 -33.88 22.79 24.83
N GLU A 592 -34.69 21.87 25.34
CA GLU A 592 -35.66 21.09 24.54
C GLU A 592 -35.17 20.39 23.26
N ARG A 593 -34.24 19.43 23.39
CA ARG A 593 -34.22 18.27 22.48
C ARG A 593 -33.97 16.97 23.26
N ALA A 594 -35.02 16.50 23.93
CA ALA A 594 -35.08 15.13 24.40
C ALA A 594 -35.02 14.16 23.20
N GLY A 595 -34.05 13.24 23.17
CA GLY A 595 -34.18 11.99 22.42
C GLY A 595 -33.03 11.52 21.55
N LYS A 596 -31.98 12.30 21.28
CA LYS A 596 -30.81 11.78 20.53
C LYS A 596 -29.75 11.26 21.50
N ARG A 597 -29.76 9.95 21.74
CA ARG A 597 -28.66 9.24 22.39
C ARG A 597 -27.35 9.70 21.74
N PRO A 598 -26.31 10.09 22.51
CA PRO A 598 -25.00 10.35 21.95
C PRO A 598 -24.55 9.06 21.26
N ARG A 599 -24.53 9.08 19.93
CA ARG A 599 -23.86 8.02 19.18
C ARG A 599 -22.39 8.21 19.51
N LEU A 600 -21.77 7.22 20.14
CA LEU A 600 -20.33 7.05 20.13
C LEU A 600 -19.93 6.92 18.66
N ILE A 601 -19.67 8.06 18.02
CA ILE A 601 -18.89 8.11 16.80
C ILE A 601 -17.50 7.78 17.31
N LEU A 602 -17.09 6.52 17.17
CA LEU A 602 -15.67 6.19 17.15
C LEU A 602 -15.09 7.10 16.07
N ASN A 603 -14.41 8.17 16.47
CA ASN A 603 -13.73 9.09 15.58
C ASN A 603 -12.59 8.31 14.91
N LEU A 604 -12.94 7.51 13.91
CA LEU A 604 -12.00 6.99 12.91
C LEU A 604 -11.36 8.15 12.13
N GLU A 605 -11.92 9.36 12.25
CA GLU A 605 -11.37 10.62 11.75
C GLU A 605 -10.09 11.06 12.48
N ASP A 606 -9.84 10.59 13.70
CA ASP A 606 -8.60 10.90 14.45
C ASP A 606 -7.40 10.08 13.96
N VAL A 607 -7.65 9.05 13.13
CA VAL A 607 -6.59 8.36 12.38
C VAL A 607 -6.30 9.17 11.11
N GLY A 608 -5.78 10.39 11.29
CA GLY A 608 -5.11 11.26 10.32
C GLY A 608 -5.34 10.94 8.84
N VAL A 609 -6.58 10.97 8.36
CA VAL A 609 -6.87 10.75 6.95
C VAL A 609 -6.51 12.02 6.19
N ASN A 610 -5.22 12.16 5.86
CA ASN A 610 -4.64 13.16 4.96
C ASN A 610 -5.33 13.21 3.57
N GLY A 611 -6.30 12.33 3.29
CA GLY A 611 -7.07 12.31 2.04
C GLY A 611 -8.01 13.50 1.84
N ALA A 612 -8.50 14.15 2.91
CA ALA A 612 -9.29 15.38 2.77
C ALA A 612 -8.40 16.62 2.56
N ASP A 613 -7.18 16.59 3.09
CA ASP A 613 -6.18 17.66 2.91
C ASP A 613 -5.40 17.55 1.58
N ALA A 614 -5.51 16.43 0.86
CA ALA A 614 -4.93 16.27 -0.48
C ALA A 614 -5.46 17.28 -1.53
N GLN A 615 -6.56 17.97 -1.24
CA GLN A 615 -7.09 19.06 -2.09
C GLN A 615 -6.69 20.46 -1.62
N LYS A 616 -6.04 20.60 -0.46
CA LYS A 616 -5.50 21.89 -0.02
C LYS A 616 -4.33 22.19 -0.95
N ALA A 617 -4.42 23.32 -1.66
CA ALA A 617 -3.39 23.73 -2.61
C ALA A 617 -2.00 23.61 -1.95
N PRO A 618 -0.99 23.04 -2.64
CA PRO A 618 0.31 22.79 -2.05
C PRO A 618 0.85 24.10 -1.49
N GLU A 619 1.15 24.08 -0.20
CA GLU A 619 1.61 25.27 0.48
C GLU A 619 2.94 25.71 -0.13
N MET A 620 2.95 26.91 -0.70
CA MET A 620 4.11 27.39 -1.45
C MET A 620 5.21 27.85 -0.49
N VAL A 621 6.29 27.07 -0.40
CA VAL A 621 7.50 27.46 0.33
C VAL A 621 8.31 28.43 -0.53
N ALA A 622 8.27 29.72 -0.21
CA ALA A 622 9.02 30.74 -0.93
C ALA A 622 10.51 30.72 -0.55
N VAL A 623 11.36 30.16 -1.41
CA VAL A 623 12.82 30.08 -1.19
C VAL A 623 13.54 30.98 -2.19
N LYS A 624 14.41 31.87 -1.69
CA LYS A 624 15.25 32.74 -2.54
C LYS A 624 16.17 31.90 -3.42
N GLY A 625 16.09 32.12 -4.73
CA GLY A 625 16.79 31.32 -5.76
C GLY A 625 15.96 30.19 -6.37
N PHE A 626 14.77 29.92 -5.82
CA PHE A 626 13.78 28.97 -6.35
C PHE A 626 12.47 29.68 -6.71
N GLU A 627 12.57 30.94 -7.12
CA GLU A 627 11.44 31.83 -7.39
C GLU A 627 10.75 31.53 -8.73
N ASP A 628 11.38 30.71 -9.57
CA ASP A 628 10.79 30.25 -10.83
C ASP A 628 9.56 29.38 -10.56
N PRO A 629 8.43 29.57 -11.27
CA PRO A 629 7.18 28.86 -10.97
C PRO A 629 7.32 27.34 -11.08
N VAL A 630 8.19 26.83 -11.96
CA VAL A 630 8.43 25.39 -12.10
C VAL A 630 9.15 24.86 -10.87
N LEU A 631 10.20 25.57 -10.42
CA LEU A 631 10.96 25.21 -9.21
C LEU A 631 10.12 25.36 -7.95
N ALA A 632 9.32 26.42 -7.83
CA ALA A 632 8.46 26.63 -6.67
C ALA A 632 7.42 25.51 -6.51
N ARG A 633 6.83 25.05 -7.64
CA ARG A 633 5.93 23.88 -7.63
C ARG A 633 6.67 22.61 -7.21
N ALA A 634 7.84 22.36 -7.78
CA ALA A 634 8.65 21.19 -7.47
C ALA A 634 9.16 21.19 -6.01
N VAL A 635 9.49 22.34 -5.44
CA VAL A 635 9.78 22.50 -4.01
C VAL A 635 8.55 22.17 -3.17
N GLY A 636 7.35 22.58 -3.59
CA GLY A 636 6.09 22.21 -2.93
C GLY A 636 5.80 20.70 -2.98
N GLU A 637 6.08 20.04 -4.11
CA GLU A 637 5.97 18.58 -4.26
C GLU A 637 6.90 17.86 -3.27
N VAL A 638 8.17 18.25 -3.21
CA VAL A 638 9.15 17.67 -2.26
C VAL A 638 8.75 17.93 -0.82
N PHE A 639 8.30 19.15 -0.50
CA PHE A 639 7.85 19.49 0.83
C PHE A 639 6.69 18.59 1.28
N GLY A 640 5.69 18.38 0.41
CA GLY A 640 4.57 17.48 0.67
C GLY A 640 5.02 16.04 0.94
N GLN A 641 5.86 15.48 0.06
CA GLN A 641 6.36 14.12 0.23
C GLN A 641 7.25 13.96 1.48
N MET A 642 8.08 14.95 1.81
CA MET A 642 8.86 14.96 3.05
C MET A 642 7.96 14.99 4.27
N LYS A 643 6.92 15.83 4.26
CA LYS A 643 5.91 15.90 5.31
C LYS A 643 5.23 14.54 5.50
N ASP A 644 4.80 13.89 4.42
CA ASP A 644 4.15 12.57 4.49
C ASP A 644 5.07 11.51 5.12
N CYS A 645 6.37 11.48 4.77
CA CYS A 645 7.34 10.57 5.39
C CYS A 645 7.52 10.84 6.89
N ILE A 646 7.55 12.12 7.24
CA ILE A 646 7.73 12.61 8.60
C ILE A 646 6.50 12.29 9.47
N ASP A 647 5.30 12.53 8.95
CA ASP A 647 4.03 12.22 9.62
C ASP A 647 3.85 10.70 9.76
N TRP A 648 4.22 9.91 8.74
CA TRP A 648 4.24 8.45 8.84
C TRP A 648 5.13 8.00 9.99
N THR A 649 6.39 8.47 10.02
CA THR A 649 7.37 8.08 11.04
C THR A 649 6.90 8.46 12.45
N GLU A 650 6.38 9.68 12.63
CA GLU A 650 5.84 10.11 13.94
C GLU A 650 4.66 9.26 14.39
N THR A 651 3.80 8.84 13.45
CA THR A 651 2.64 8.02 13.82
C THR A 651 2.97 6.55 14.12
N VAL A 652 4.07 6.00 13.59
CA VAL A 652 4.50 4.61 13.84
C VAL A 652 5.41 4.52 15.07
N TRP A 653 6.24 5.53 15.29
CA TRP A 653 7.33 5.54 16.26
C TRP A 653 7.23 6.70 17.27
N SER A 654 6.01 7.11 17.61
CA SER A 654 5.75 8.23 18.54
C SER A 654 6.44 8.04 19.89
N ASP A 655 6.48 6.81 20.40
CA ASP A 655 7.11 6.45 21.67
C ASP A 655 8.63 6.66 21.65
N VAL A 656 9.31 6.29 20.56
CA VAL A 656 10.76 6.48 20.40
C VAL A 656 11.10 7.96 20.25
N ILE A 657 10.25 8.71 19.54
CA ILE A 657 10.45 10.15 19.29
C ILE A 657 10.17 10.98 20.55
N GLU A 658 9.15 10.65 21.33
CA GLU A 658 8.73 11.44 22.51
C GLU A 658 9.43 10.98 23.80
N GLY A 659 9.71 9.69 23.97
CA GLY A 659 10.16 9.09 25.22
C GLY A 659 11.62 8.64 25.27
N ASN A 660 12.32 8.56 24.13
CA ASN A 660 13.63 7.88 23.97
C ASN A 660 13.65 6.40 24.44
N GLU A 661 12.50 5.84 24.84
CA GLU A 661 12.32 4.47 25.29
C GLU A 661 11.32 3.78 24.35
N VAL A 662 11.70 2.61 23.83
CA VAL A 662 10.85 1.81 22.95
C VAL A 662 9.87 1.01 23.81
N SER A 663 8.57 1.30 23.71
CA SER A 663 7.54 0.51 24.38
C SER A 663 7.14 -0.68 23.50
N MET A 664 7.11 -1.89 24.06
CA MET A 664 6.63 -3.10 23.37
C MET A 664 5.13 -3.06 23.10
#